data_AF-A0A9D3SEW7-F1
#
_entry.id   AF-A0A9D3SEW7-F1
#
_cell.length_a   1.000
_cell.length_b   1.000
_cell.length_c   1.000
_cell.angle_alpha   90.00
_cell.angle_beta   90.00
_cell.angle_gamma   90.00
#
_symmetry.space_group_name_H-M   'P 1'
#
loop_
_entity.id
_entity.type
_entity.pdbx_description
1 polymer ?
#
loop_
_entity_poly.entity_id
_entity_poly.type
_entity_poly.pdbx_seq_one_letter_code
_entity_poly.pdbx_strand_id
1 'polypeptide(L)'
;MATRVLQSLGKGLHQASNGLLPKQQAALTVRTLSASSNRNREDSWFKSLFVRKVDPRKDAHSHLLAKKEDLNLYKIQFHNVKPECLDDYNKLCEQVLPSIHTNPDYPCELVGTWNTWYGEQDQAVHLWRYRGGYPALTDVMNKLRKNKEFMEYREKRGKMLLSRRNQLLLEFSFWNEPVPRAGPNIYELRSYQLRPGTMIEWGNYWARAIELRQQNNEAVGGFFSQIGNLYMVHHLWAYKDLQSREETRNAAWQHEGWDEIVYYTVPLIQHMESSIMIPLKISPLNIWNRLDSRCGAAIRSSHNTMAAVKALNPKAEVARAQAALAVNISAARGLQDVLKSNLGPKGTMKMLVSGAGDIKLTKDGNVLLHEMQIQHPTASLIAKVATAQDDITGDGTTSNVLIIGELLKQADMYISEGLHPRIIAEGFEAAKEKALAVLEEVKVTKEMDRETLVNVARTSLRTKVHTELADLLTEAVVDAVLAISKPNEPIDLYMVEIMEMKHKTESDTQLIRGLVLDHGARHPDMKKRVEDAYILTCNVSLEYEKTEVNSGFFYKSAGEREKLVKAERKFIEERVCKIIALKNKVCADNNKGFVVINQKGIDPFSLDTLAKEGIVALRRAKRRNMERLTLACGGVAMNSVDDLTPECLGHAGLVYEHTLGEEKYTFIEKCGNPRSVTLLVKGPNKHTLTQIKDAVRDGLRAVKNAIEDGSVVAGAGAFEVAVADALVKHKAKVKGRAQLGVQAFADALLIIPKVLAQNSGYDPQETLVKLQTEYKESGQLIGVDLNTGEPMVAGEAGIWDNYSVKKQLLHSCTVIASNILLVDEIMRAGMSSLKG
;
A
#
# COMPACT_ATOMS: atom_id res chain seq x y z
N MET A 1 -23.15 -30.93 -21.46
CA MET A 1 -23.42 -32.29 -20.97
C MET A 1 -22.65 -32.49 -19.68
N ALA A 2 -23.34 -32.53 -18.53
CA ALA A 2 -22.99 -33.30 -17.35
C ALA A 2 -23.92 -32.85 -16.21
N THR A 3 -25.06 -33.54 -16.14
CA THR A 3 -26.00 -33.51 -15.03
C THR A 3 -25.92 -34.87 -14.34
N ARG A 4 -26.08 -34.90 -13.02
CA ARG A 4 -26.26 -36.04 -12.11
C ARG A 4 -25.00 -36.79 -11.70
N VAL A 5 -24.68 -36.75 -10.40
CA VAL A 5 -24.84 -37.88 -9.45
C VAL A 5 -24.98 -37.29 -8.05
N LEU A 6 -26.12 -37.50 -7.39
CA LEU A 6 -26.28 -37.88 -5.98
C LEU A 6 -27.77 -37.76 -5.58
N GLN A 7 -28.49 -38.86 -5.76
CA GLN A 7 -29.76 -39.18 -5.11
C GLN A 7 -29.71 -40.66 -4.77
N SER A 8 -29.96 -41.00 -3.50
CA SER A 8 -30.71 -42.17 -3.03
C SER A 8 -30.60 -42.19 -1.51
N LEU A 9 -31.56 -42.58 -0.67
CA LEU A 9 -32.96 -43.01 -0.76
C LEU A 9 -33.30 -43.30 0.72
N GLY A 10 -34.52 -43.06 1.18
CA GLY A 10 -34.94 -43.52 2.50
C GLY A 10 -36.31 -43.01 2.92
N LYS A 11 -37.36 -43.70 2.45
CA LYS A 11 -38.76 -43.50 2.86
C LYS A 11 -39.06 -44.15 4.22
N GLY A 12 -40.08 -43.62 4.90
CA GLY A 12 -40.83 -44.23 6.02
C GLY A 12 -41.03 -43.19 7.13
N LEU A 13 -42.17 -42.96 7.77
CA LEU A 13 -43.45 -43.68 7.90
C LEU A 13 -44.50 -42.66 8.40
N HIS A 14 -45.77 -42.93 8.10
CA HIS A 14 -46.94 -42.26 8.66
C HIS A 14 -47.27 -42.75 10.09
N GLN A 15 -48.06 -41.92 10.80
CA GLN A 15 -49.10 -42.22 11.82
C GLN A 15 -48.83 -42.05 13.32
N ALA A 16 -49.89 -41.50 13.95
CA ALA A 16 -50.32 -41.53 15.36
C ALA A 16 -49.58 -40.61 16.33
N SER A 17 -50.18 -39.98 17.35
CA SER A 17 -51.57 -39.75 17.78
C SER A 17 -51.52 -38.89 19.05
N ASN A 18 -52.53 -38.03 19.21
CA ASN A 18 -53.11 -37.47 20.45
C ASN A 18 -52.36 -37.54 21.81
N GLY A 19 -52.25 -36.37 22.44
CA GLY A 19 -52.14 -36.21 23.90
C GLY A 19 -52.79 -34.89 24.31
N LEU A 20 -53.78 -34.97 25.19
CA LEU A 20 -54.85 -34.01 25.48
C LEU A 20 -54.64 -33.28 26.83
N LEU A 21 -55.13 -32.02 26.90
CA LEU A 21 -55.73 -31.28 28.05
C LEU A 21 -54.80 -30.56 29.08
N PRO A 22 -55.31 -29.56 29.87
CA PRO A 22 -56.23 -28.45 29.50
C PRO A 22 -56.07 -27.11 30.31
N LYS A 23 -57.03 -26.18 30.04
CA LYS A 23 -57.56 -25.05 30.85
C LYS A 23 -56.80 -23.71 30.75
N GLN A 24 -57.42 -22.55 30.53
CA GLN A 24 -58.73 -22.09 31.02
C GLN A 24 -59.29 -20.89 30.19
N GLN A 25 -60.62 -20.93 30.01
CA GLN A 25 -61.66 -19.91 29.72
C GLN A 25 -61.27 -18.42 29.71
N ALA A 26 -61.52 -17.64 28.65
CA ALA A 26 -62.79 -17.17 28.05
C ALA A 26 -63.34 -15.87 28.68
N ALA A 27 -63.42 -14.81 27.88
CA ALA A 27 -64.53 -13.84 27.88
C ALA A 27 -64.53 -13.05 26.57
N LEU A 28 -65.48 -13.37 25.70
CA LEU A 28 -65.87 -12.65 24.50
C LEU A 28 -67.10 -11.82 24.85
N THR A 29 -67.11 -10.53 24.52
CA THR A 29 -68.37 -9.81 24.28
C THR A 29 -68.25 -9.07 22.97
N VAL A 30 -69.10 -9.48 22.02
CA VAL A 30 -69.13 -9.08 20.63
C VAL A 30 -70.03 -7.84 20.44
N ARG A 31 -69.45 -6.87 19.76
CA ARG A 31 -70.03 -5.91 18.80
C ARG A 31 -71.46 -6.19 18.31
N THR A 32 -72.26 -5.13 18.25
CA THR A 32 -73.26 -4.94 17.20
C THR A 32 -72.72 -4.03 16.10
N LEU A 33 -72.95 -4.48 14.86
CA LEU A 33 -72.56 -3.87 13.59
C LEU A 33 -73.58 -2.82 13.14
N SER A 34 -73.11 -1.79 12.45
CA SER A 34 -73.84 -1.21 11.31
C SER A 34 -72.85 -0.94 10.17
N ALA A 35 -73.25 -1.38 8.99
CA ALA A 35 -72.44 -1.54 7.80
C ALA A 35 -72.32 -0.24 6.98
N SER A 36 -71.18 -0.08 6.31
CA SER A 36 -71.10 0.68 5.06
C SER A 36 -70.17 -0.06 4.09
N SER A 37 -70.62 -0.01 2.84
CA SER A 37 -70.33 -0.86 1.68
C SER A 37 -68.86 -1.14 1.35
N ASN A 38 -68.62 -2.42 1.13
CA ASN A 38 -67.45 -2.99 0.49
C ASN A 38 -67.53 -2.79 -1.04
N ARG A 39 -66.44 -2.37 -1.69
CA ARG A 39 -66.16 -2.71 -3.10
C ARG A 39 -64.67 -2.98 -3.30
N ASN A 40 -64.40 -4.26 -3.49
CA ASN A 40 -63.27 -4.92 -4.14
C ASN A 40 -61.85 -4.55 -3.67
N ARG A 41 -61.44 -5.24 -2.60
CA ARG A 41 -60.06 -5.39 -2.15
C ARG A 41 -59.50 -6.74 -2.63
N GLU A 42 -59.46 -6.94 -3.95
CA GLU A 42 -58.74 -8.05 -4.58
C GLU A 42 -58.17 -7.57 -5.90
N ASP A 43 -57.03 -6.85 -5.86
CA ASP A 43 -56.14 -6.72 -7.02
C ASP A 43 -54.71 -6.20 -6.72
N SER A 44 -54.30 -6.13 -5.45
CA SER A 44 -53.05 -5.44 -5.07
C SER A 44 -51.98 -6.30 -4.37
N TRP A 45 -52.30 -7.54 -3.99
CA TRP A 45 -51.36 -8.37 -3.23
C TRP A 45 -50.25 -8.98 -4.11
N PHE A 46 -50.54 -9.33 -5.37
CA PHE A 46 -49.55 -9.96 -6.26
C PHE A 46 -48.65 -8.98 -7.05
N LYS A 47 -48.93 -7.67 -7.04
CA LYS A 47 -48.08 -6.66 -7.70
C LYS A 47 -46.96 -6.09 -6.82
N SER A 48 -47.02 -6.29 -5.51
CA SER A 48 -46.01 -5.81 -4.56
C SER A 48 -44.80 -6.75 -4.41
N LEU A 49 -44.94 -8.03 -4.80
CA LEU A 49 -43.93 -9.07 -4.61
C LEU A 49 -42.87 -9.18 -5.73
N PHE A 50 -42.87 -8.26 -6.69
CA PHE A 50 -41.82 -8.16 -7.70
C PHE A 50 -41.22 -6.75 -7.70
N VAL A 51 -40.13 -6.55 -6.94
CA VAL A 51 -39.09 -5.64 -7.43
C VAL A 51 -38.73 -6.17 -8.82
N ARG A 52 -39.07 -5.41 -9.86
CA ARG A 52 -38.71 -5.76 -11.23
C ARG A 52 -37.21 -6.08 -11.24
N LYS A 53 -36.84 -7.33 -11.55
CA LYS A 53 -35.50 -7.60 -12.07
C LYS A 53 -35.32 -6.70 -13.29
N VAL A 54 -34.49 -5.69 -13.14
CA VAL A 54 -34.28 -4.68 -14.18
C VAL A 54 -33.39 -5.29 -15.24
N ASP A 55 -33.95 -5.60 -16.40
CA ASP A 55 -33.16 -5.94 -17.58
C ASP A 55 -32.34 -4.71 -18.02
N PRO A 56 -31.05 -4.86 -18.30
CA PRO A 56 -30.19 -3.76 -18.72
C PRO A 56 -30.46 -3.46 -20.18
N ARG A 57 -31.54 -2.72 -20.49
CA ARG A 57 -31.69 -1.81 -21.67
C ARG A 57 -33.15 -1.32 -21.81
N LYS A 58 -33.37 -0.01 -21.58
CA LYS A 58 -34.01 0.96 -22.51
C LYS A 58 -34.43 2.30 -21.87
N ASP A 59 -34.42 2.45 -20.54
CA ASP A 59 -34.72 3.73 -19.85
C ASP A 59 -33.49 4.32 -19.14
N ALA A 60 -33.43 5.64 -19.00
CA ALA A 60 -32.35 6.31 -18.27
C ALA A 60 -32.36 5.94 -16.78
N HIS A 61 -31.18 5.70 -16.20
CA HIS A 61 -31.01 5.17 -14.83
C HIS A 61 -31.75 5.96 -13.74
N SER A 62 -31.95 7.27 -13.91
CA SER A 62 -32.68 8.13 -12.96
C SER A 62 -34.20 7.89 -12.95
N HIS A 63 -34.79 7.45 -14.07
CA HIS A 63 -36.23 7.18 -14.18
C HIS A 63 -36.66 5.88 -13.50
N LEU A 64 -35.72 4.99 -13.15
CA LEU A 64 -35.99 3.72 -12.49
C LEU A 64 -36.10 3.85 -10.97
N LEU A 65 -35.43 4.86 -10.39
CA LEU A 65 -35.36 5.10 -8.93
C LEU A 65 -36.25 6.26 -8.47
N ALA A 66 -36.61 7.18 -9.37
CA ALA A 66 -37.43 8.35 -9.04
C ALA A 66 -38.93 8.03 -8.98
N LYS A 67 -39.65 8.72 -8.09
CA LYS A 67 -41.13 8.75 -8.07
C LYS A 67 -41.65 9.35 -9.38
N LYS A 68 -42.43 8.59 -10.17
CA LYS A 68 -42.89 9.01 -11.52
C LYS A 68 -44.16 9.88 -11.52
N GLU A 69 -44.93 9.85 -10.44
CA GLU A 69 -46.30 10.40 -10.41
C GLU A 69 -46.33 11.92 -10.22
N ASP A 70 -45.31 12.48 -9.57
CA ASP A 70 -45.19 13.91 -9.29
C ASP A 70 -43.88 14.42 -9.90
N LEU A 71 -43.93 15.24 -10.96
CA LEU A 71 -42.76 15.85 -11.62
C LEU A 71 -42.08 16.89 -10.69
N ASN A 72 -41.63 16.47 -9.51
CA ASN A 72 -41.01 17.28 -8.49
C ASN A 72 -39.49 17.28 -8.70
N LEU A 73 -38.94 18.47 -8.96
CA LEU A 73 -37.50 18.69 -9.00
C LEU A 73 -37.09 19.43 -7.73
N TYR A 74 -36.11 18.89 -7.00
CA TYR A 74 -35.59 19.52 -5.79
C TYR A 74 -34.27 20.23 -6.10
N LYS A 75 -34.02 21.32 -5.38
CA LYS A 75 -32.75 22.05 -5.42
C LYS A 75 -32.26 22.28 -4.01
N ILE A 76 -31.13 21.68 -3.67
CA ILE A 76 -30.43 21.96 -2.42
C ILE A 76 -29.34 22.99 -2.67
N GLN A 77 -29.24 23.97 -1.78
CA GLN A 77 -28.25 25.05 -1.83
C GLN A 77 -27.46 25.07 -0.54
N PHE A 78 -26.14 25.00 -0.65
CA PHE A 78 -25.20 25.15 0.45
C PHE A 78 -24.53 26.52 0.29
N HIS A 79 -24.67 27.37 1.30
CA HIS A 79 -24.11 28.70 1.33
C HIS A 79 -23.17 28.82 2.53
N ASN A 80 -21.87 28.91 2.29
CA ASN A 80 -20.89 29.13 3.36
C ASN A 80 -20.78 30.64 3.56
N VAL A 81 -21.23 31.11 4.71
CA VAL A 81 -21.31 32.52 5.06
C VAL A 81 -20.02 32.92 5.76
N LYS A 82 -19.61 34.18 5.62
CA LYS A 82 -18.53 34.73 6.45
C LYS A 82 -18.96 34.66 7.92
N PRO A 83 -18.12 34.17 8.85
CA PRO A 83 -18.50 34.00 10.25
C PRO A 83 -19.06 35.28 10.90
N GLU A 84 -18.49 36.45 10.55
CA GLU A 84 -18.94 37.75 11.04
C GLU A 84 -20.28 38.24 10.47
N CYS A 85 -20.79 37.61 9.40
CA CYS A 85 -22.01 38.04 8.70
C CYS A 85 -23.17 37.06 8.82
N LEU A 86 -23.06 35.97 9.60
CA LEU A 86 -24.09 34.92 9.66
C LEU A 86 -25.46 35.47 10.12
N ASP A 87 -25.49 36.31 11.14
CA ASP A 87 -26.73 36.90 11.66
C ASP A 87 -27.40 37.84 10.65
N ASP A 88 -26.61 38.65 9.95
CA ASP A 88 -27.14 39.58 8.95
C ASP A 88 -27.59 38.86 7.69
N TYR A 89 -26.90 37.77 7.32
CA TYR A 89 -27.34 36.84 6.27
C TYR A 89 -28.69 36.21 6.64
N ASN A 90 -28.85 35.72 7.87
CA ASN A 90 -30.09 35.12 8.34
C ASN A 90 -31.26 36.11 8.27
N LYS A 91 -31.09 37.33 8.78
CA LYS A 91 -32.10 38.40 8.68
C LYS A 91 -32.50 38.70 7.23
N LEU A 92 -31.51 38.76 6.33
CA LEU A 92 -31.74 39.02 4.91
C LEU A 92 -32.54 37.87 4.25
N CYS A 93 -32.25 36.61 4.60
CA CYS A 93 -33.03 35.46 4.14
C CYS A 93 -34.45 35.45 4.73
N GLU A 94 -34.62 35.81 6.00
CA GLU A 94 -35.93 35.90 6.65
C GLU A 94 -36.87 36.91 5.97
N GLN A 95 -36.33 38.00 5.41
CA GLN A 95 -37.12 39.00 4.70
C GLN A 95 -37.56 38.55 3.30
N VAL A 96 -36.69 37.86 2.55
CA VAL A 96 -36.87 37.66 1.10
C VAL A 96 -37.33 36.25 0.73
N LEU A 97 -36.93 35.21 1.47
CA LEU A 97 -37.32 33.84 1.11
C LEU A 97 -38.83 33.57 1.23
N PRO A 98 -39.53 34.06 2.27
CA PRO A 98 -40.98 33.90 2.37
C PRO A 98 -41.75 34.58 1.24
N SER A 99 -41.30 35.76 0.79
CA SER A 99 -41.99 36.49 -0.30
C SER A 99 -41.94 35.75 -1.63
N ILE A 100 -40.87 35.00 -1.89
CA ILE A 100 -40.76 34.12 -3.07
C ILE A 100 -41.63 32.88 -2.92
N HIS A 101 -41.68 32.29 -1.72
CA HIS A 101 -42.45 31.08 -1.45
C HIS A 101 -43.97 31.30 -1.50
N THR A 102 -44.46 32.43 -0.98
CA THR A 102 -45.90 32.73 -0.91
C THR A 102 -46.46 33.27 -2.23
N ASN A 103 -45.62 33.71 -3.16
CA ASN A 103 -46.08 34.29 -4.42
C ASN A 103 -46.51 33.20 -5.43
N PRO A 104 -47.79 33.14 -5.83
CA PRO A 104 -48.31 32.13 -6.76
C PRO A 104 -47.73 32.24 -8.18
N ASP A 105 -47.10 33.37 -8.55
CA ASP A 105 -46.45 33.55 -9.85
C ASP A 105 -45.18 32.70 -10.02
N TYR A 106 -44.61 32.23 -8.91
CA TYR A 106 -43.46 31.33 -8.89
C TYR A 106 -43.92 29.91 -8.56
N PRO A 107 -43.86 28.94 -9.51
CA PRO A 107 -44.14 27.54 -9.23
C PRO A 107 -43.00 26.86 -8.43
N CYS A 108 -42.63 27.43 -7.29
CA CYS A 108 -41.62 26.92 -6.38
C CYS A 108 -42.06 27.01 -4.92
N GLU A 109 -41.59 26.07 -4.13
CA GLU A 109 -41.92 25.92 -2.72
C GLU A 109 -40.63 25.81 -1.92
N LEU A 110 -40.47 26.63 -0.88
CA LEU A 110 -39.37 26.47 0.06
C LEU A 110 -39.72 25.28 0.97
N VAL A 111 -38.94 24.20 0.90
CA VAL A 111 -39.16 23.02 1.75
C VAL A 111 -38.60 23.29 3.12
N GLY A 112 -37.35 23.77 3.20
CA GLY A 112 -36.77 24.12 4.49
C GLY A 112 -35.49 24.93 4.36
N THR A 113 -35.16 25.63 5.44
CA THR A 113 -33.94 26.41 5.57
C THR A 113 -33.34 26.22 6.96
N TRP A 114 -32.04 25.96 7.02
CA TRP A 114 -31.33 25.59 8.23
C TRP A 114 -29.94 26.21 8.28
N ASN A 115 -29.42 26.36 9.50
CA ASN A 115 -28.02 26.62 9.76
C ASN A 115 -27.35 25.36 10.31
N THR A 116 -26.18 25.03 9.78
CA THR A 116 -25.38 23.89 10.26
C THR A 116 -24.78 24.21 11.62
N TRP A 117 -25.06 23.38 12.60
CA TRP A 117 -24.54 23.49 13.97
C TRP A 117 -23.32 22.59 14.19
N TYR A 118 -23.43 21.32 13.77
CA TYR A 118 -22.30 20.38 13.74
C TYR A 118 -22.07 19.93 12.30
N GLY A 119 -20.84 20.05 11.81
CA GLY A 119 -20.47 19.91 10.40
C GLY A 119 -19.65 21.12 9.93
N GLU A 120 -19.81 21.53 8.67
CA GLU A 120 -19.29 22.82 8.19
C GLU A 120 -20.01 23.97 8.92
N GLN A 121 -19.36 24.57 9.91
CA GLN A 121 -19.91 25.72 10.64
C GLN A 121 -20.04 26.95 9.72
N ASP A 122 -20.94 27.86 10.10
CA ASP A 122 -21.29 29.06 9.31
C ASP A 122 -21.88 28.75 7.93
N GLN A 123 -22.41 27.54 7.74
CA GLN A 123 -23.11 27.13 6.53
C GLN A 123 -24.63 27.20 6.71
N ALA A 124 -25.30 27.83 5.75
CA ALA A 124 -26.75 27.81 5.61
C ALA A 124 -27.17 26.87 4.47
N VAL A 125 -28.14 25.99 4.74
CA VAL A 125 -28.67 25.01 3.79
C VAL A 125 -30.12 25.36 3.45
N HIS A 126 -30.43 25.43 2.16
CA HIS A 126 -31.79 25.75 1.66
C HIS A 126 -32.25 24.67 0.70
N LEU A 127 -33.43 24.09 0.94
CA LEU A 127 -34.04 23.09 0.08
C LEU A 127 -35.31 23.66 -0.58
N TRP A 128 -35.33 23.67 -1.91
CA TRP A 128 -36.46 24.15 -2.72
C TRP A 128 -37.07 23.01 -3.52
N ARG A 129 -38.39 23.06 -3.71
CA ARG A 129 -39.17 22.16 -4.55
C ARG A 129 -39.79 22.93 -5.72
N TYR A 130 -39.69 22.39 -6.93
CA TYR A 130 -40.29 22.96 -8.13
C TYR A 130 -41.29 21.97 -8.72
N ARG A 131 -42.59 22.32 -8.68
CA ARG A 131 -43.67 21.48 -9.23
C ARG A 131 -43.77 21.72 -10.73
N GLY A 132 -43.52 20.69 -11.54
CA GLY A 132 -43.41 20.80 -13.00
C GLY A 132 -41.98 20.72 -13.53
N GLY A 133 -41.04 20.20 -12.73
CA GLY A 133 -39.70 19.79 -13.15
C GLY A 133 -38.80 20.91 -13.65
N TYR A 134 -37.96 20.59 -14.65
CA TYR A 134 -37.01 21.52 -15.26
C TYR A 134 -37.67 22.76 -15.92
N PRO A 135 -38.83 22.66 -16.60
CA PRO A 135 -39.54 23.83 -17.13
C PRO A 135 -39.93 24.84 -16.04
N ALA A 136 -40.49 24.37 -14.92
CA ALA A 136 -40.87 25.23 -13.80
C ALA A 136 -39.67 25.93 -13.17
N LEU A 137 -38.55 25.21 -12.98
CA LEU A 137 -37.29 25.81 -12.52
C LEU A 137 -36.81 26.92 -13.47
N THR A 138 -36.89 26.68 -14.79
CA THR A 138 -36.42 27.63 -15.80
C THR A 138 -37.29 28.90 -15.82
N ASP A 139 -38.61 28.75 -15.74
CA ASP A 139 -39.55 29.86 -15.64
C ASP A 139 -39.30 30.71 -14.38
N VAL A 140 -39.20 30.07 -13.20
CA VAL A 140 -38.89 30.75 -11.94
C VAL A 140 -37.57 31.50 -12.04
N MET A 141 -36.51 30.87 -12.56
CA MET A 141 -35.20 31.53 -12.69
C MET A 141 -35.23 32.71 -13.67
N ASN A 142 -36.00 32.64 -14.76
CA ASN A 142 -36.16 33.73 -15.71
C ASN A 142 -36.94 34.90 -15.11
N LYS A 143 -38.02 34.63 -14.38
CA LYS A 143 -38.80 35.65 -13.68
C LYS A 143 -37.99 36.31 -12.55
N LEU A 144 -37.26 35.53 -11.74
CA LEU A 144 -36.41 36.04 -10.67
C LEU A 144 -35.26 36.92 -11.18
N ARG A 145 -34.74 36.68 -12.39
CA ARG A 145 -33.75 37.57 -13.02
C ARG A 145 -34.30 38.96 -13.36
N LYS A 146 -35.61 39.08 -13.61
CA LYS A 146 -36.29 40.35 -13.92
C LYS A 146 -36.77 41.07 -12.65
N ASN A 147 -36.86 40.38 -11.52
CA ASN A 147 -37.27 40.95 -10.25
C ASN A 147 -36.12 41.77 -9.62
N LYS A 148 -36.32 43.09 -9.51
CA LYS A 148 -35.32 44.03 -8.97
C LYS A 148 -34.99 43.74 -7.49
N GLU A 149 -35.98 43.44 -6.67
CA GLU A 149 -35.80 43.15 -5.24
C GLU A 149 -34.97 41.87 -5.03
N PHE A 150 -35.23 40.83 -5.84
CA PHE A 150 -34.45 39.60 -5.80
C PHE A 150 -33.00 39.80 -6.26
N MET A 151 -32.78 40.65 -7.26
CA MET A 151 -31.43 40.97 -7.74
C MET A 151 -30.62 41.75 -6.71
N GLU A 152 -31.24 42.71 -6.00
CA GLU A 152 -30.61 43.42 -4.90
C GLU A 152 -30.30 42.49 -3.72
N TYR A 153 -31.24 41.61 -3.35
CA TYR A 153 -31.02 40.53 -2.38
C TYR A 153 -29.82 39.66 -2.79
N ARG A 154 -29.76 39.24 -4.06
CA ARG A 154 -28.68 38.40 -4.58
C ARG A 154 -27.32 39.09 -4.49
N GLU A 155 -27.26 40.41 -4.73
CA GLU A 155 -26.03 41.20 -4.62
C GLU A 155 -25.59 41.35 -3.16
N LYS A 156 -26.50 41.79 -2.27
CA LYS A 156 -26.23 41.95 -0.83
C LYS A 156 -25.78 40.63 -0.21
N ARG A 157 -26.51 39.55 -0.48
CA ARG A 157 -26.15 38.19 -0.05
C ARG A 157 -24.78 37.78 -0.59
N GLY A 158 -24.45 38.11 -1.83
CA GLY A 158 -23.17 37.79 -2.45
C GLY A 158 -21.96 38.34 -1.69
N LYS A 159 -22.08 39.53 -1.08
CA LYS A 159 -20.99 40.17 -0.31
C LYS A 159 -20.69 39.44 1.02
N MET A 160 -21.68 38.70 1.54
CA MET A 160 -21.64 37.98 2.82
C MET A 160 -21.19 36.52 2.69
N LEU A 161 -21.09 35.97 1.47
CA LEU A 161 -20.76 34.56 1.23
C LEU A 161 -19.27 34.34 0.93
N LEU A 162 -18.71 33.25 1.45
CA LEU A 162 -17.40 32.71 1.08
C LEU A 162 -17.51 31.79 -0.14
N SER A 163 -18.49 30.89 -0.15
CA SER A 163 -18.76 29.98 -1.25
C SER A 163 -20.25 29.64 -1.35
N ARG A 164 -20.67 29.15 -2.52
CA ARG A 164 -22.02 28.64 -2.75
C ARG A 164 -22.00 27.43 -3.66
N ARG A 165 -22.81 26.43 -3.35
CA ARG A 165 -22.99 25.22 -4.15
C ARG A 165 -24.46 24.91 -4.30
N ASN A 166 -24.88 24.57 -5.51
CA ASN A 166 -26.24 24.13 -5.80
C ASN A 166 -26.19 22.72 -6.37
N GLN A 167 -27.16 21.90 -6.01
CA GLN A 167 -27.40 20.61 -6.65
C GLN A 167 -28.88 20.49 -6.98
N LEU A 168 -29.17 19.90 -8.15
CA LEU A 168 -30.52 19.49 -8.51
C LEU A 168 -30.66 18.01 -8.22
N LEU A 169 -31.76 17.67 -7.55
CA LEU A 169 -32.00 16.36 -6.97
C LEU A 169 -33.38 15.84 -7.41
N LEU A 170 -33.48 14.51 -7.48
CA LEU A 170 -34.74 13.78 -7.54
C LEU A 170 -34.94 13.02 -6.24
N GLU A 171 -36.21 12.79 -5.89
CA GLU A 171 -36.61 12.02 -4.71
C GLU A 171 -36.68 10.52 -5.03
N PHE A 172 -36.27 9.67 -4.08
CA PHE A 172 -36.44 8.23 -4.22
C PHE A 172 -37.91 7.82 -4.14
N SER A 173 -38.33 6.88 -4.98
CA SER A 173 -39.73 6.41 -5.02
C SER A 173 -40.24 5.76 -3.73
N PHE A 174 -39.34 5.22 -2.90
CA PHE A 174 -39.64 4.55 -1.63
C PHE A 174 -39.54 5.47 -0.40
N TRP A 175 -39.30 6.77 -0.59
CA TRP A 175 -39.27 7.75 0.49
C TRP A 175 -40.58 8.53 0.57
N ASN A 176 -40.94 8.96 1.77
CA ASN A 176 -42.09 9.85 1.97
C ASN A 176 -41.72 11.29 1.62
N GLU A 177 -42.71 12.04 1.12
CA GLU A 177 -42.52 13.46 0.84
C GLU A 177 -42.25 14.25 2.14
N PRO A 178 -41.38 15.28 2.09
CA PRO A 178 -41.12 16.13 3.23
C PRO A 178 -42.39 16.89 3.68
N VAL A 179 -42.90 16.57 4.86
CA VAL A 179 -44.06 17.23 5.49
C VAL A 179 -43.66 17.98 6.77
N PRO A 180 -44.30 19.12 7.08
CA PRO A 180 -44.05 19.88 8.32
C PRO A 180 -44.29 19.06 9.58
N ARG A 181 -43.47 19.29 10.61
CA ARG A 181 -43.50 18.55 11.88
C ARG A 181 -43.72 19.50 13.06
N ALA A 182 -44.44 19.02 14.08
CA ALA A 182 -44.70 19.77 15.29
C ALA A 182 -43.50 19.71 16.26
N GLY A 183 -43.17 20.84 16.90
CA GLY A 183 -42.16 20.94 17.96
C GLY A 183 -40.76 21.34 17.50
N PRO A 184 -39.86 21.67 18.45
CA PRO A 184 -38.45 21.97 18.16
C PRO A 184 -37.74 20.70 17.69
N ASN A 185 -37.48 20.59 16.39
CA ASN A 185 -36.74 19.48 15.82
C ASN A 185 -35.34 19.92 15.38
N ILE A 186 -34.34 19.09 15.64
CA ILE A 186 -33.04 19.15 14.99
C ILE A 186 -33.07 18.27 13.73
N TYR A 187 -32.37 18.70 12.69
CA TYR A 187 -32.33 17.97 11.42
C TYR A 187 -30.94 17.42 11.18
N GLU A 188 -30.83 16.19 10.71
CA GLU A 188 -29.56 15.59 10.31
C GLU A 188 -29.58 15.38 8.80
N LEU A 189 -28.68 16.06 8.10
CA LEU A 189 -28.42 15.85 6.67
C LEU A 189 -27.22 14.92 6.53
N ARG A 190 -27.45 13.70 6.04
CA ARG A 190 -26.38 12.77 5.68
C ARG A 190 -26.21 12.73 4.18
N SER A 191 -25.02 13.06 3.69
CA SER A 191 -24.69 12.93 2.28
C SER A 191 -23.75 11.75 2.07
N TYR A 192 -24.04 10.92 1.06
CA TYR A 192 -23.23 9.78 0.66
C TYR A 192 -22.77 9.99 -0.77
N GLN A 193 -21.46 10.02 -0.97
CA GLN A 193 -20.85 9.91 -2.29
C GLN A 193 -20.67 8.42 -2.61
N LEU A 194 -21.45 7.90 -3.54
CA LEU A 194 -21.38 6.49 -3.95
C LEU A 194 -20.29 6.29 -5.02
N ARG A 195 -19.77 5.06 -5.10
CA ARG A 195 -18.89 4.66 -6.19
C ARG A 195 -19.65 4.73 -7.53
N PRO A 196 -19.00 5.13 -8.63
CA PRO A 196 -19.67 5.15 -9.94
C PRO A 196 -20.27 3.78 -10.29
N GLY A 197 -21.54 3.77 -10.68
CA GLY A 197 -22.26 2.55 -11.08
C GLY A 197 -23.01 1.81 -9.96
N THR A 198 -22.80 2.14 -8.68
CA THR A 198 -23.41 1.39 -7.55
C THR A 198 -24.72 1.98 -7.03
N MET A 199 -25.21 3.08 -7.61
CA MET A 199 -26.40 3.81 -7.11
C MET A 199 -27.68 2.95 -7.07
N ILE A 200 -27.90 2.09 -8.06
CA ILE A 200 -29.09 1.23 -8.10
C ILE A 200 -28.99 0.14 -7.03
N GLU A 201 -27.83 -0.49 -6.92
CA GLU A 201 -27.58 -1.52 -5.91
C GLU A 201 -27.76 -0.94 -4.50
N TRP A 202 -27.15 0.21 -4.23
CA TRP A 202 -27.30 0.91 -2.96
C TRP A 202 -28.76 1.31 -2.69
N GLY A 203 -29.47 1.83 -3.71
CA GLY A 203 -30.88 2.20 -3.61
C GLY A 203 -31.79 1.01 -3.29
N ASN A 204 -31.53 -0.17 -3.86
CA ASN A 204 -32.30 -1.38 -3.59
C ASN A 204 -32.15 -1.87 -2.14
N TYR A 205 -30.93 -1.80 -1.57
CA TYR A 205 -30.73 -2.12 -0.16
C TYR A 205 -31.40 -1.09 0.76
N TRP A 206 -31.33 0.20 0.42
CA TRP A 206 -31.97 1.26 1.20
C TRP A 206 -33.50 1.26 1.13
N ALA A 207 -34.10 0.75 0.04
CA ALA A 207 -35.53 0.53 -0.04
C ALA A 207 -36.03 -0.47 1.03
N ARG A 208 -35.21 -1.47 1.40
CA ARG A 208 -35.50 -2.37 2.54
C ARG A 208 -35.18 -1.71 3.87
N ALA A 209 -34.09 -0.94 3.93
CA ALA A 209 -33.62 -0.30 5.17
C ALA A 209 -34.60 0.74 5.71
N ILE A 210 -35.27 1.46 4.82
CA ILE A 210 -36.15 2.57 5.23
C ILE A 210 -37.38 2.07 5.97
N GLU A 211 -37.89 0.88 5.67
CA GLU A 211 -39.04 0.27 6.37
C GLU A 211 -38.73 0.04 7.85
N LEU A 212 -37.50 -0.36 8.17
CA LEU A 212 -37.02 -0.53 9.54
C LEU A 212 -36.89 0.81 10.28
N ARG A 213 -36.60 1.89 9.55
CA ARG A 213 -36.38 3.25 10.10
C ARG A 213 -37.55 4.22 9.92
N GLN A 214 -38.71 3.75 9.50
CA GLN A 214 -39.91 4.60 9.44
C GLN A 214 -40.76 4.51 10.71
N GLN A 215 -40.49 3.51 11.57
CA GLN A 215 -41.31 3.24 12.76
C GLN A 215 -41.30 4.38 13.78
N ASN A 216 -40.19 5.13 13.92
CA ASN A 216 -40.09 6.26 14.84
C ASN A 216 -40.36 7.61 14.15
N ASN A 217 -40.92 7.59 12.93
CA ASN A 217 -41.24 8.75 12.13
C ASN A 217 -40.05 9.71 11.94
N GLU A 218 -38.80 9.25 11.87
CA GLU A 218 -37.61 10.12 11.78
C GLU A 218 -37.25 10.53 10.34
N ALA A 219 -37.75 9.79 9.34
CA ALA A 219 -37.44 10.01 7.94
C ALA A 219 -38.14 11.26 7.37
N VAL A 220 -37.39 12.24 6.87
CA VAL A 220 -37.94 13.48 6.27
C VAL A 220 -37.89 13.45 4.75
N GLY A 221 -36.78 12.98 4.17
CA GLY A 221 -36.64 12.94 2.71
C GLY A 221 -35.36 12.22 2.27
N GLY A 222 -35.40 11.56 1.13
CA GLY A 222 -34.27 10.87 0.51
C GLY A 222 -34.12 11.32 -0.94
N PHE A 223 -32.96 11.86 -1.28
CA PHE A 223 -32.73 12.52 -2.56
C PHE A 223 -31.45 12.04 -3.22
N PHE A 224 -31.39 12.02 -4.54
CA PHE A 224 -30.18 11.72 -5.30
C PHE A 224 -29.91 12.77 -6.37
N SER A 225 -28.65 13.11 -6.58
CA SER A 225 -28.26 14.22 -7.45
C SER A 225 -28.35 13.87 -8.93
N GLN A 226 -28.98 14.75 -9.72
CA GLN A 226 -28.99 14.73 -11.18
C GLN A 226 -27.96 15.70 -11.77
N ILE A 227 -27.82 16.89 -11.18
CA ILE A 227 -26.91 17.93 -11.65
C ILE A 227 -26.15 18.52 -10.46
N GLY A 228 -24.83 18.68 -10.62
CA GLY A 228 -23.88 19.01 -9.56
C GLY A 228 -22.94 17.84 -9.33
N ASN A 229 -22.76 17.41 -8.08
CA ASN A 229 -21.95 16.22 -7.81
C ASN A 229 -22.76 14.96 -8.07
N LEU A 230 -22.38 14.24 -9.13
CA LEU A 230 -23.00 12.98 -9.51
C LEU A 230 -22.71 11.87 -8.51
N TYR A 231 -23.54 10.83 -8.51
CA TYR A 231 -23.47 9.71 -7.57
C TYR A 231 -23.61 10.11 -6.08
N MET A 232 -24.15 11.29 -5.81
CA MET A 232 -24.40 11.78 -4.46
C MET A 232 -25.84 11.53 -4.04
N VAL A 233 -26.03 11.01 -2.84
CA VAL A 233 -27.32 10.77 -2.18
C VAL A 233 -27.40 11.57 -0.89
N HIS A 234 -28.53 12.20 -0.60
CA HIS A 234 -28.80 12.93 0.62
C HIS A 234 -29.98 12.31 1.37
N HIS A 235 -29.79 11.94 2.63
CA HIS A 235 -30.86 11.60 3.55
C HIS A 235 -31.06 12.72 4.55
N LEU A 236 -32.30 13.17 4.70
CA LEU A 236 -32.72 14.15 5.68
C LEU A 236 -33.54 13.45 6.77
N TRP A 237 -33.09 13.57 8.01
CA TRP A 237 -33.72 13.01 9.20
C TRP A 237 -34.12 14.13 10.16
N ALA A 238 -35.16 13.91 10.96
CA ALA A 238 -35.60 14.81 12.02
C ALA A 238 -35.60 14.08 13.36
N TYR A 239 -35.05 14.73 14.38
CA TYR A 239 -34.99 14.24 15.76
C TYR A 239 -35.45 15.36 16.70
N LYS A 240 -35.95 14.98 17.88
CA LYS A 240 -36.36 15.94 18.91
C LYS A 240 -35.14 16.67 19.49
N ASP A 241 -34.08 15.92 19.76
CA ASP A 241 -32.82 16.37 20.34
C ASP A 241 -31.69 15.35 20.05
N LEU A 242 -30.46 15.66 20.47
CA LEU A 242 -29.31 14.78 20.21
C LEU A 242 -29.40 13.44 20.95
N GLN A 243 -30.07 13.39 22.10
CA GLN A 243 -30.25 12.17 22.89
C GLN A 243 -31.19 11.20 22.17
N SER A 244 -32.35 11.70 21.72
CA SER A 244 -33.31 10.93 20.92
C SER A 244 -32.70 10.41 19.61
N ARG A 245 -31.77 11.17 19.00
CA ARG A 245 -31.00 10.71 17.83
C ARG A 245 -30.14 9.50 18.18
N GLU A 246 -29.42 9.55 19.29
CA GLU A 246 -28.56 8.44 19.72
C GLU A 246 -29.38 7.19 20.02
N GLU A 247 -30.45 7.33 20.82
CA GLU A 247 -31.36 6.24 21.17
C GLU A 247 -31.98 5.60 19.92
N THR A 248 -32.50 6.39 18.98
CA THR A 248 -33.08 5.90 17.72
C THR A 248 -32.05 5.20 16.83
N ARG A 249 -30.80 5.65 16.85
CA ARG A 249 -29.71 4.98 16.12
C ARG A 249 -29.30 3.66 16.75
N ASN A 250 -29.23 3.59 18.07
CA ASN A 250 -28.88 2.38 18.80
C ASN A 250 -30.01 1.35 18.71
N ALA A 251 -31.27 1.78 18.78
CA ALA A 251 -32.43 0.93 18.58
C ALA A 251 -32.45 0.28 17.18
N ALA A 252 -32.00 1.00 16.13
CA ALA A 252 -31.93 0.44 14.78
C ALA A 252 -31.01 -0.79 14.69
N TRP A 253 -29.93 -0.86 15.49
CA TRP A 253 -29.05 -2.04 15.55
C TRP A 253 -29.68 -3.26 16.21
N GLN A 254 -30.80 -3.10 16.92
CA GLN A 254 -31.54 -4.20 17.53
C GLN A 254 -32.55 -4.85 16.58
N HIS A 255 -32.81 -4.22 15.42
CA HIS A 255 -33.70 -4.79 14.40
C HIS A 255 -32.96 -5.82 13.53
N GLU A 256 -33.56 -7.01 13.42
CA GLU A 256 -33.05 -8.11 12.59
C GLU A 256 -32.95 -7.69 11.11
N GLY A 257 -31.79 -7.89 10.49
CA GLY A 257 -31.50 -7.53 9.10
C GLY A 257 -30.94 -6.12 8.89
N TRP A 258 -30.88 -5.27 9.92
CA TRP A 258 -30.22 -3.96 9.83
C TRP A 258 -28.70 -4.10 9.62
N ASP A 259 -28.08 -5.04 10.31
CA ASP A 259 -26.66 -5.40 10.21
C ASP A 259 -26.28 -5.87 8.80
N GLU A 260 -27.11 -6.72 8.18
CA GLU A 260 -26.92 -7.19 6.81
C GLU A 260 -26.94 -6.01 5.81
N ILE A 261 -27.91 -5.11 5.96
CA ILE A 261 -28.03 -3.94 5.07
C ILE A 261 -26.83 -3.01 5.22
N VAL A 262 -26.36 -2.77 6.45
CA VAL A 262 -25.15 -1.98 6.68
C VAL A 262 -23.92 -2.65 6.05
N TYR A 263 -23.77 -3.96 6.21
CA TYR A 263 -22.66 -4.74 5.63
C TYR A 263 -22.57 -4.58 4.10
N TYR A 264 -23.71 -4.64 3.39
CA TYR A 264 -23.72 -4.50 1.93
C TYR A 264 -23.68 -3.06 1.43
N THR A 265 -24.19 -2.08 2.19
CA THR A 265 -24.26 -0.69 1.72
C THR A 265 -22.99 0.11 1.99
N VAL A 266 -22.26 -0.16 3.09
CA VAL A 266 -21.03 0.58 3.45
C VAL A 266 -19.92 0.47 2.39
N PRO A 267 -19.62 -0.71 1.81
CA PRO A 267 -18.59 -0.83 0.76
C PRO A 267 -18.88 -0.03 -0.52
N LEU A 268 -20.16 0.27 -0.79
CA LEU A 268 -20.59 1.01 -1.98
C LEU A 268 -20.38 2.53 -1.85
N ILE A 269 -20.11 3.00 -0.63
CA ILE A 269 -19.89 4.42 -0.30
C ILE A 269 -18.39 4.74 -0.43
N GLN A 270 -18.07 5.83 -1.12
CA GLN A 270 -16.72 6.37 -1.23
C GLN A 270 -16.43 7.41 -0.13
N HIS A 271 -17.40 8.27 0.16
CA HIS A 271 -17.32 9.28 1.21
C HIS A 271 -18.70 9.48 1.83
N MET A 272 -18.76 9.68 3.15
CA MET A 272 -19.99 10.02 3.85
C MET A 272 -19.75 11.22 4.77
N GLU A 273 -20.71 12.13 4.80
CA GLU A 273 -20.74 13.28 5.70
C GLU A 273 -22.09 13.35 6.41
N SER A 274 -22.08 13.92 7.60
CA SER A 274 -23.29 14.11 8.40
C SER A 274 -23.24 15.47 9.08
N SER A 275 -24.26 16.27 8.84
CA SER A 275 -24.40 17.61 9.42
C SER A 275 -25.66 17.69 10.26
N ILE A 276 -25.53 18.17 11.51
CA ILE A 276 -26.66 18.51 12.36
C ILE A 276 -27.01 19.98 12.10
N MET A 277 -28.25 20.23 11.75
CA MET A 277 -28.76 21.52 11.32
C MET A 277 -29.94 21.96 12.18
N ILE A 278 -29.98 23.25 12.49
CA ILE A 278 -31.06 23.88 13.24
C ILE A 278 -31.91 24.69 12.25
N PRO A 279 -33.24 24.48 12.22
CA PRO A 279 -34.12 25.20 11.30
C PRO A 279 -34.18 26.69 11.68
N LEU A 280 -34.19 27.56 10.67
CA LEU A 280 -34.50 28.98 10.87
C LEU A 280 -35.98 29.14 11.24
N LYS A 281 -36.34 30.28 11.86
CA LYS A 281 -37.73 30.56 12.29
C LYS A 281 -38.73 30.54 11.15
N ILE A 282 -38.28 30.88 9.94
CA ILE A 282 -39.09 30.91 8.72
C ILE A 282 -39.16 29.56 7.99
N SER A 283 -38.49 28.52 8.49
CA SER A 283 -38.40 27.22 7.83
C SER A 283 -39.76 26.51 7.82
N PRO A 284 -40.36 26.20 6.65
CA PRO A 284 -41.71 25.63 6.58
C PRO A 284 -41.85 24.25 7.23
N LEU A 285 -40.74 23.51 7.39
CA LEU A 285 -40.73 22.20 8.05
C LEU A 285 -40.84 22.27 9.58
N ASN A 286 -40.82 23.47 10.18
CA ASN A 286 -40.76 23.67 11.62
C ASN A 286 -41.99 24.47 12.12
N ILE A 287 -42.96 23.79 12.75
CA ILE A 287 -44.13 24.45 13.35
C ILE A 287 -43.77 24.85 14.79
N TRP A 288 -43.20 26.04 14.97
CA TRP A 288 -43.07 26.66 16.29
C TRP A 288 -44.30 27.48 16.62
N ASN A 289 -44.98 27.14 17.73
CA ASN A 289 -45.93 28.05 18.34
C ASN A 289 -45.19 29.36 18.69
N ARG A 290 -45.66 30.48 18.14
CA ARG A 290 -45.19 31.83 18.47
C ARG A 290 -45.44 32.08 19.95
N LEU A 291 -44.44 31.88 20.80
CA LEU A 291 -44.26 32.46 22.14
C LEU A 291 -43.02 31.78 22.76
N ASP A 292 -41.86 32.42 22.63
CA ASP A 292 -40.99 32.80 23.75
C ASP A 292 -39.59 33.18 23.20
N SER A 293 -39.13 34.37 23.55
CA SER A 293 -37.87 34.94 23.11
C SER A 293 -36.98 35.10 24.33
N ARG A 294 -36.13 34.10 24.60
CA ARG A 294 -34.99 34.19 25.53
C ARG A 294 -34.20 32.88 25.51
N CYS A 295 -33.22 32.75 24.63
CA CYS A 295 -32.03 31.91 24.81
C CYS A 295 -31.11 32.12 23.60
N GLY A 296 -29.94 32.71 23.82
CA GLY A 296 -28.95 32.93 22.76
C GLY A 296 -28.00 34.07 23.05
N ALA A 297 -27.42 34.12 24.25
CA ALA A 297 -26.29 34.99 24.55
C ALA A 297 -25.36 34.27 25.51
N ALA A 298 -24.35 33.59 24.97
CA ALA A 298 -23.07 33.37 25.65
C ALA A 298 -22.03 32.80 24.68
N ILE A 299 -20.78 33.24 24.89
CA ILE A 299 -19.51 32.74 24.35
C ILE A 299 -19.08 33.36 23.01
N ARG A 300 -18.38 34.48 23.15
CA ARG A 300 -17.37 34.97 22.21
C ARG A 300 -15.98 34.43 22.58
N SER A 301 -15.17 34.34 21.53
CA SER A 301 -13.70 34.41 21.47
C SER A 301 -12.91 33.09 21.56
N SER A 302 -12.50 32.62 20.39
CA SER A 302 -11.07 32.51 20.08
C SER A 302 -10.85 33.15 18.71
N HIS A 303 -10.01 34.19 18.64
CA HIS A 303 -9.56 34.77 17.38
C HIS A 303 -8.52 33.82 16.77
N ASN A 304 -8.95 32.98 15.83
CA ASN A 304 -8.01 32.31 14.93
C ASN A 304 -7.63 33.31 13.84
N THR A 305 -6.36 33.75 13.88
CA THR A 305 -5.73 34.45 12.77
C THR A 305 -5.90 33.62 11.49
N MET A 306 -6.64 34.12 10.51
CA MET A 306 -6.62 33.54 9.15
C MET A 306 -5.15 33.42 8.73
N ALA A 307 -4.70 32.21 8.40
CA ALA A 307 -3.37 32.03 7.85
C ALA A 307 -3.29 32.82 6.53
N ALA A 308 -2.28 33.70 6.39
CA ALA A 308 -2.07 34.52 5.20
C ALA A 308 -2.06 33.69 3.89
N VAL A 309 -1.67 32.42 4.00
CA VAL A 309 -1.69 31.44 2.90
C VAL A 309 -3.10 31.08 2.42
N LYS A 310 -4.09 30.97 3.32
CA LYS A 310 -5.49 30.73 2.91
C LYS A 310 -6.09 31.92 2.16
N ALA A 311 -5.53 33.12 2.34
CA ALA A 311 -5.88 34.29 1.53
C ALA A 311 -5.32 34.18 0.10
N LEU A 312 -4.19 33.51 -0.10
CA LEU A 312 -3.59 33.26 -1.42
C LEU A 312 -4.25 32.08 -2.15
N ASN A 313 -4.52 30.98 -1.44
CA ASN A 313 -5.21 29.82 -1.99
C ASN A 313 -6.23 29.28 -0.97
N PRO A 314 -7.54 29.51 -1.20
CA PRO A 314 -8.60 29.05 -0.30
C PRO A 314 -8.68 27.52 -0.14
N LYS A 315 -8.14 26.77 -1.11
CA LYS A 315 -8.14 25.30 -1.12
C LYS A 315 -6.86 24.70 -0.54
N ALA A 316 -5.88 25.51 -0.14
CA ALA A 316 -4.66 24.99 0.44
C ALA A 316 -4.91 24.46 1.86
N GLU A 317 -4.50 23.22 2.10
CA GLU A 317 -4.44 22.64 3.44
C GLU A 317 -3.10 23.02 4.06
N VAL A 318 -3.12 23.51 5.30
CA VAL A 318 -1.92 24.03 5.98
C VAL A 318 -1.92 23.57 7.43
N ALA A 319 -0.80 23.00 7.88
CA ALA A 319 -0.47 22.83 9.30
C ALA A 319 0.72 23.74 9.65
N ARG A 320 0.63 24.51 10.75
CA ARG A 320 1.66 25.50 11.15
C ARG A 320 2.30 25.19 12.49
N ALA A 321 3.54 25.64 12.65
CA ALA A 321 4.41 25.55 13.80
C ALA A 321 4.29 24.21 14.55
N GLN A 322 3.77 24.25 15.77
CA GLN A 322 3.62 23.07 16.62
C GLN A 322 2.70 22.01 16.02
N ALA A 323 1.68 22.38 15.25
CA ALA A 323 0.80 21.41 14.58
C ALA A 323 1.53 20.65 13.47
N ALA A 324 2.40 21.34 12.71
CA ALA A 324 3.25 20.69 11.70
C ALA A 324 4.22 19.70 12.35
N LEU A 325 4.87 20.11 13.44
CA LEU A 325 5.78 19.28 14.21
C LEU A 325 5.07 18.04 14.79
N ALA A 326 3.88 18.22 15.39
CA ALA A 326 3.08 17.12 15.94
C ALA A 326 2.67 16.10 14.87
N VAL A 327 2.27 16.57 13.67
CA VAL A 327 1.95 15.69 12.53
C VAL A 327 3.19 14.90 12.08
N ASN A 328 4.33 15.57 11.98
CA ASN A 328 5.60 14.91 11.61
C ASN A 328 6.02 13.83 12.61
N ILE A 329 5.99 14.15 13.90
CA ILE A 329 6.40 13.22 14.97
C ILE A 329 5.42 12.05 15.07
N SER A 330 4.12 12.31 14.97
CA SER A 330 3.09 11.27 14.98
C SER A 330 3.28 10.28 13.82
N ALA A 331 3.57 10.78 12.61
CA ALA A 331 3.85 9.93 11.47
C ALA A 331 5.13 9.10 11.61
N ALA A 332 6.20 9.70 12.16
CA ALA A 332 7.45 8.99 12.41
C ALA A 332 7.28 7.90 13.47
N ARG A 333 6.56 8.18 14.56
CA ARG A 333 6.20 7.19 15.61
C ARG A 333 5.35 6.06 15.03
N GLY A 334 4.34 6.38 14.22
CA GLY A 334 3.51 5.38 13.57
C GLY A 334 4.31 4.44 12.67
N LEU A 335 5.29 4.96 11.92
CA LEU A 335 6.17 4.13 11.09
C LEU A 335 7.15 3.31 11.92
N GLN A 336 7.70 3.90 13.00
CA GLN A 336 8.55 3.22 13.98
C GLN A 336 7.82 2.01 14.59
N ASP A 337 6.57 2.17 15.02
CA ASP A 337 5.81 1.10 15.67
C ASP A 337 5.51 -0.08 14.72
N VAL A 338 5.25 0.20 13.44
CA VAL A 338 5.07 -0.85 12.42
C VAL A 338 6.35 -1.68 12.25
N LEU A 339 7.51 -1.01 12.16
CA LEU A 339 8.79 -1.66 11.89
C LEU A 339 9.49 -2.22 13.13
N LYS A 340 9.16 -1.72 14.33
CA LYS A 340 9.72 -2.17 15.61
C LYS A 340 9.66 -3.68 15.77
N SER A 341 8.50 -4.24 15.44
CA SER A 341 8.25 -5.67 15.55
C SER A 341 9.06 -6.55 14.58
N ASN A 342 9.81 -5.97 13.64
CA ASN A 342 10.65 -6.73 12.70
C ASN A 342 12.11 -6.85 13.15
N LEU A 343 12.57 -5.97 14.05
CA LEU A 343 13.99 -5.87 14.41
C LEU A 343 14.49 -7.12 15.14
N GLY A 344 15.66 -7.62 14.72
CA GLY A 344 16.37 -8.74 15.34
C GLY A 344 15.86 -10.12 14.93
N PRO A 345 16.57 -11.21 15.25
CA PRO A 345 16.21 -12.58 14.87
C PRO A 345 14.87 -13.04 15.45
N LYS A 346 14.51 -12.59 16.66
CA LYS A 346 13.20 -12.87 17.29
C LYS A 346 12.05 -11.97 16.80
N GLY A 347 12.32 -11.02 15.90
CA GLY A 347 11.29 -10.18 15.28
C GLY A 347 10.29 -10.98 14.43
N THR A 348 9.07 -10.44 14.32
CA THR A 348 7.95 -10.99 13.56
C THR A 348 8.04 -10.69 12.07
N MET A 349 7.54 -11.61 11.23
CA MET A 349 7.36 -11.37 9.79
C MET A 349 6.07 -10.62 9.52
N LYS A 350 6.06 -9.83 8.44
CA LYS A 350 4.87 -9.15 7.93
C LYS A 350 4.41 -9.80 6.63
N MET A 351 3.11 -10.03 6.54
CA MET A 351 2.46 -10.51 5.33
C MET A 351 1.79 -9.33 4.64
N LEU A 352 2.23 -9.04 3.42
CA LEU A 352 1.66 -8.04 2.56
C LEU A 352 0.82 -8.72 1.49
N VAL A 353 -0.39 -8.19 1.27
CA VAL A 353 -1.27 -8.62 0.18
C VAL A 353 -1.46 -7.42 -0.73
N SER A 354 -0.98 -7.52 -1.96
CA SER A 354 -1.16 -6.48 -2.96
C SER A 354 -2.60 -6.41 -3.46
N GLY A 355 -2.99 -5.31 -4.13
CA GLY A 355 -4.32 -5.19 -4.73
C GLY A 355 -4.62 -6.23 -5.81
N ALA A 356 -3.59 -6.86 -6.39
CA ALA A 356 -3.72 -7.98 -7.32
C ALA A 356 -3.87 -9.35 -6.63
N GLY A 357 -3.79 -9.39 -5.30
CA GLY A 357 -3.82 -10.62 -4.50
C GLY A 357 -2.48 -11.34 -4.37
N ASP A 358 -1.36 -10.75 -4.85
CA ASP A 358 -0.02 -11.33 -4.64
C ASP A 358 0.36 -11.22 -3.15
N ILE A 359 0.84 -12.32 -2.59
CA ILE A 359 1.19 -12.45 -1.18
C ILE A 359 2.72 -12.42 -1.05
N LYS A 360 3.22 -11.49 -0.26
CA LYS A 360 4.64 -11.36 0.06
C LYS A 360 4.84 -11.46 1.57
N LEU A 361 5.71 -12.37 1.98
CA LEU A 361 6.18 -12.46 3.36
C LEU A 361 7.55 -11.79 3.42
N THR A 362 7.71 -10.84 4.33
CA THR A 362 9.00 -10.19 4.52
C THR A 362 9.18 -9.73 5.96
N LYS A 363 10.44 -9.75 6.39
CA LYS A 363 10.89 -9.12 7.64
C LYS A 363 11.78 -7.90 7.35
N ASP A 364 12.22 -7.75 6.11
CA ASP A 364 13.09 -6.66 5.73
C ASP A 364 12.33 -5.32 5.66
N GLY A 365 12.92 -4.30 6.27
CA GLY A 365 12.38 -2.95 6.32
C GLY A 365 12.30 -2.31 4.93
N ASN A 366 13.30 -2.50 4.07
CA ASN A 366 13.31 -1.89 2.74
C ASN A 366 12.17 -2.44 1.88
N VAL A 367 12.02 -3.77 1.85
CA VAL A 367 10.93 -4.41 1.12
C VAL A 367 9.56 -3.92 1.61
N LEU A 368 9.36 -3.80 2.93
CA LEU A 368 8.09 -3.30 3.47
C LEU A 368 7.80 -1.86 3.05
N LEU A 369 8.79 -0.98 3.16
CA LEU A 369 8.64 0.43 2.84
C LEU A 369 8.37 0.68 1.35
N HIS A 370 8.89 -0.16 0.47
CA HIS A 370 8.63 -0.08 -0.97
C HIS A 370 7.25 -0.60 -1.37
N GLU A 371 6.77 -1.68 -0.75
CA GLU A 371 5.50 -2.31 -1.10
C GLU A 371 4.30 -1.60 -0.44
N MET A 372 4.52 -0.93 0.69
CA MET A 372 3.50 -0.14 1.36
C MET A 372 3.17 1.14 0.59
N GLN A 373 1.89 1.40 0.38
CA GLN A 373 1.42 2.66 -0.21
C GLN A 373 1.39 3.77 0.85
N ILE A 374 2.56 4.39 1.09
CA ILE A 374 2.72 5.44 2.10
C ILE A 374 2.15 6.76 1.58
N GLN A 375 1.07 7.24 2.22
CA GLN A 375 0.42 8.51 1.88
C GLN A 375 1.01 9.71 2.63
N HIS A 376 1.48 9.51 3.86
CA HIS A 376 1.96 10.60 4.70
C HIS A 376 3.33 11.12 4.19
N PRO A 377 3.50 12.44 3.94
CA PRO A 377 4.71 12.97 3.32
C PRO A 377 5.97 12.70 4.16
N THR A 378 5.89 12.88 5.48
CA THR A 378 7.00 12.62 6.41
C THR A 378 7.42 11.15 6.41
N ALA A 379 6.45 10.22 6.43
CA ALA A 379 6.74 8.80 6.35
C ALA A 379 7.34 8.42 4.99
N SER A 380 6.89 9.06 3.89
CA SER A 380 7.50 8.87 2.57
C SER A 380 8.95 9.37 2.50
N LEU A 381 9.25 10.50 3.15
CA LEU A 381 10.61 11.03 3.24
C LEU A 381 11.52 10.09 4.05
N ILE A 382 11.06 9.59 5.20
CA ILE A 382 11.79 8.60 6.01
C ILE A 382 11.99 7.30 5.21
N ALA A 383 10.97 6.84 4.50
CA ALA A 383 11.07 5.64 3.66
C ALA A 383 12.14 5.75 2.58
N LYS A 384 12.22 6.89 1.87
CA LYS A 384 13.24 7.14 0.86
C LYS A 384 14.67 7.11 1.42
N VAL A 385 14.85 7.56 2.66
CA VAL A 385 16.15 7.53 3.34
C VAL A 385 16.52 6.11 3.72
N ALA A 386 15.54 5.30 4.18
CA ALA A 386 15.76 3.88 4.43
C ALA A 386 16.13 3.14 3.13
N THR A 387 15.51 3.46 1.99
CA THR A 387 15.91 2.94 0.68
C THR A 387 17.35 3.35 0.33
N ALA A 388 17.72 4.61 0.54
CA ALA A 388 19.09 5.07 0.28
C ALA A 388 20.13 4.34 1.15
N GLN A 389 19.78 4.01 2.40
CA GLN A 389 20.61 3.19 3.28
C GLN A 389 20.78 1.77 2.73
N ASP A 390 19.70 1.16 2.23
CA ASP A 390 19.75 -0.17 1.60
C ASP A 390 20.61 -0.19 0.34
N ASP A 391 20.49 0.84 -0.51
CA ASP A 391 21.22 0.90 -1.77
C ASP A 391 22.73 0.91 -1.55
N ILE A 392 23.19 1.61 -0.51
CA ILE A 392 24.62 1.72 -0.16
C ILE A 392 25.09 0.52 0.65
N THR A 393 24.37 0.17 1.72
CA THR A 393 24.87 -0.78 2.72
C THR A 393 24.16 -2.14 2.68
N GLY A 394 22.91 -2.19 2.21
CA GLY A 394 22.11 -3.42 2.16
C GLY A 394 21.58 -3.92 3.50
N ASP A 395 21.79 -3.19 4.58
CA ASP A 395 21.26 -3.54 5.90
C ASP A 395 21.02 -2.28 6.75
N GLY A 396 20.39 -2.43 7.91
CA GLY A 396 20.14 -1.34 8.85
C GLY A 396 18.95 -0.44 8.49
N THR A 397 18.12 -0.84 7.52
CA THR A 397 16.94 -0.08 7.11
C THR A 397 15.90 0.06 8.23
N THR A 398 15.61 -1.03 8.93
CA THR A 398 14.72 -1.04 10.10
C THR A 398 15.28 -0.15 11.21
N SER A 399 16.55 -0.32 11.56
CA SER A 399 17.23 0.46 12.59
C SER A 399 17.18 1.97 12.30
N ASN A 400 17.33 2.36 11.03
CA ASN A 400 17.27 3.75 10.59
C ASN A 400 15.93 4.41 10.93
N VAL A 401 14.82 3.73 10.61
CA VAL A 401 13.49 4.25 10.93
C VAL A 401 13.23 4.30 12.43
N LEU A 402 13.70 3.31 13.18
CA LEU A 402 13.53 3.27 14.64
C LEU A 402 14.25 4.41 15.34
N ILE A 403 15.52 4.67 14.96
CA ILE A 403 16.29 5.77 15.54
C ILE A 403 15.69 7.11 15.16
N ILE A 404 15.25 7.32 13.90
CA ILE A 404 14.61 8.59 13.50
C ILE A 404 13.33 8.83 14.32
N GLY A 405 12.46 7.81 14.45
CA GLY A 405 11.24 7.91 15.24
C GLY A 405 11.52 8.23 16.71
N GLU A 406 12.52 7.56 17.31
CA GLU A 406 12.88 7.81 18.70
C GLU A 406 13.57 9.18 18.90
N LEU A 407 14.45 9.62 17.98
CA LEU A 407 15.08 10.94 18.03
C LEU A 407 14.02 12.06 18.02
N LEU A 408 13.04 11.95 17.13
CA LEU A 408 11.92 12.90 17.05
C LEU A 408 11.06 12.84 18.32
N LYS A 409 10.86 11.66 18.89
CA LYS A 409 10.13 11.48 20.15
C LYS A 409 10.87 12.09 21.35
N GLN A 410 12.18 11.94 21.44
CA GLN A 410 12.99 12.55 22.51
C GLN A 410 13.06 14.08 22.35
N ALA A 411 13.15 14.58 21.11
CA ALA A 411 13.10 16.01 20.83
C ALA A 411 11.76 16.66 21.23
N ASP A 412 10.65 15.97 20.98
CA ASP A 412 9.29 16.42 21.31
C ASP A 412 9.11 16.80 22.79
N MET A 413 9.75 16.04 23.70
CA MET A 413 9.69 16.30 25.14
C MET A 413 10.25 17.68 25.47
N TYR A 414 11.46 18.00 24.97
CA TYR A 414 12.09 19.29 25.20
C TYR A 414 11.40 20.44 24.45
N ILE A 415 10.85 20.18 23.26
CA ILE A 415 10.07 21.19 22.52
C ILE A 415 8.78 21.53 23.27
N SER A 416 8.13 20.52 23.87
CA SER A 416 6.94 20.72 24.71
C SER A 416 7.24 21.54 25.97
N GLU A 417 8.46 21.46 26.50
CA GLU A 417 8.96 22.31 27.58
C GLU A 417 9.32 23.75 27.12
N GLY A 418 9.23 24.04 25.81
CA GLY A 418 9.48 25.36 25.24
C GLY A 418 10.88 25.56 24.65
N LEU A 419 11.65 24.50 24.43
CA LEU A 419 12.94 24.60 23.75
C LEU A 419 12.76 24.77 22.23
N HIS A 420 13.48 25.73 21.64
CA HIS A 420 13.41 25.96 20.21
C HIS A 420 14.02 24.78 19.41
N PRO A 421 13.35 24.21 18.39
CA PRO A 421 13.82 23.02 17.65
C PRO A 421 15.24 23.15 17.08
N ARG A 422 15.64 24.36 16.68
CA ARG A 422 17.00 24.67 16.19
C ARG A 422 18.11 24.31 17.19
N ILE A 423 17.89 24.53 18.49
CA ILE A 423 18.88 24.22 19.53
C ILE A 423 19.06 22.71 19.69
N ILE A 424 17.97 21.94 19.51
CA ILE A 424 18.01 20.48 19.53
C ILE A 424 18.77 19.96 18.31
N ALA A 425 18.47 20.51 17.12
CA ALA A 425 19.18 20.15 15.89
C ALA A 425 20.70 20.45 15.99
N GLU A 426 21.09 21.55 16.63
CA GLU A 426 22.50 21.85 16.94
C GLU A 426 23.11 20.82 17.89
N GLY A 427 22.39 20.44 18.94
CA GLY A 427 22.82 19.39 19.87
C GLY A 427 22.93 18.01 19.21
N PHE A 428 22.06 17.69 18.26
CA PHE A 428 22.12 16.46 17.46
C PHE A 428 23.37 16.41 16.57
N GLU A 429 23.76 17.53 15.97
CA GLU A 429 24.98 17.58 15.14
C GLU A 429 26.24 17.37 15.99
N ALA A 430 26.33 18.03 17.15
CA ALA A 430 27.43 17.83 18.10
C ALA A 430 27.48 16.38 18.63
N ALA A 431 26.32 15.79 18.93
CA ALA A 431 26.22 14.39 19.35
C ALA A 431 26.66 13.43 18.25
N LYS A 432 26.27 13.66 17.00
CA LYS A 432 26.67 12.85 15.85
C LYS A 432 28.18 12.84 15.66
N GLU A 433 28.84 13.99 15.70
CA GLU A 433 30.31 14.05 15.57
C GLU A 433 31.00 13.25 16.67
N LYS A 434 30.54 13.38 17.92
CA LYS A 434 31.11 12.59 19.02
C LYS A 434 30.79 11.11 18.89
N ALA A 435 29.59 10.73 18.46
CA ALA A 435 29.20 9.34 18.22
C ALA A 435 30.05 8.69 17.12
N LEU A 436 30.35 9.43 16.03
CA LEU A 436 31.26 8.97 14.98
C LEU A 436 32.69 8.82 15.49
N ALA A 437 33.18 9.73 16.34
CA ALA A 437 34.49 9.57 16.97
C ALA A 437 34.56 8.31 17.86
N VAL A 438 33.50 8.03 18.63
CA VAL A 438 33.40 6.80 19.44
C VAL A 438 33.35 5.56 18.55
N LEU A 439 32.66 5.62 17.40
CA LEU A 439 32.66 4.53 16.43
C LEU A 439 34.07 4.22 15.90
N GLU A 440 34.91 5.23 15.66
CA GLU A 440 36.32 5.01 15.29
C GLU A 440 37.16 4.38 16.42
N GLU A 441 36.85 4.69 17.67
CA GLU A 441 37.54 4.14 18.85
C GLU A 441 37.11 2.69 19.15
N VAL A 442 35.83 2.38 18.92
CA VAL A 442 35.20 1.09 19.28
C VAL A 442 35.33 0.03 18.19
N LYS A 443 35.56 0.42 16.92
CA LYS A 443 35.69 -0.54 15.82
C LYS A 443 36.84 -1.52 16.08
N VAL A 444 36.60 -2.78 15.75
CA VAL A 444 37.58 -3.84 15.88
C VAL A 444 38.20 -4.08 14.51
N THR A 445 39.42 -3.60 14.31
CA THR A 445 40.22 -3.90 13.11
C THR A 445 40.77 -5.30 13.24
N LYS A 446 40.35 -6.19 12.33
CA LYS A 446 40.80 -7.58 12.24
C LYS A 446 41.09 -7.91 10.78
N GLU A 447 42.02 -8.83 10.55
CA GLU A 447 42.08 -9.48 9.25
C GLU A 447 40.78 -10.26 9.03
N MET A 448 40.15 -10.07 7.88
CA MET A 448 38.88 -10.71 7.56
C MET A 448 39.12 -12.18 7.21
N ASP A 449 39.29 -13.00 8.24
CA ASP A 449 39.35 -14.45 8.12
C ASP A 449 37.96 -15.02 7.77
N ARG A 450 37.96 -16.26 7.26
CA ARG A 450 36.71 -16.93 6.87
C ARG A 450 35.75 -17.04 8.06
N GLU A 451 36.27 -17.26 9.26
CA GLU A 451 35.45 -17.43 10.47
C GLU A 451 34.72 -16.13 10.86
N THR A 452 35.39 -14.98 10.83
CA THR A 452 34.75 -13.67 11.07
C THR A 452 33.70 -13.39 10.00
N LEU A 453 33.97 -13.69 8.73
CA LEU A 453 32.99 -13.52 7.64
C LEU A 453 31.76 -14.42 7.83
N VAL A 454 31.96 -15.66 8.29
CA VAL A 454 30.87 -16.58 8.67
C VAL A 454 30.04 -15.99 9.81
N ASN A 455 30.68 -15.41 10.82
CA ASN A 455 29.97 -14.76 11.94
C ASN A 455 29.16 -13.53 11.49
N VAL A 456 29.70 -12.71 10.58
CA VAL A 456 29.00 -11.56 9.98
C VAL A 456 27.80 -12.02 9.15
N ALA A 457 28.00 -12.97 8.23
CA ALA A 457 26.93 -13.53 7.41
C ALA A 457 25.82 -14.14 8.26
N ARG A 458 26.20 -14.91 9.29
CA ARG A 458 25.26 -15.52 10.24
C ARG A 458 24.44 -14.46 10.98
N THR A 459 25.07 -13.39 11.43
CA THR A 459 24.39 -12.29 12.14
C THR A 459 23.32 -11.67 11.25
N SER A 460 23.66 -11.32 10.00
CA SER A 460 22.71 -10.74 9.04
C SER A 460 21.58 -11.70 8.67
N LEU A 461 21.91 -12.94 8.29
CA LEU A 461 20.94 -13.94 7.82
C LEU A 461 19.94 -14.36 8.92
N ARG A 462 20.39 -14.53 10.16
CA ARG A 462 19.51 -14.89 11.29
C ARG A 462 18.44 -13.84 11.55
N THR A 463 18.62 -12.60 11.12
CA THR A 463 17.57 -11.59 11.23
C THR A 463 16.43 -11.80 10.25
N LYS A 464 16.65 -12.44 9.09
CA LYS A 464 15.70 -12.51 7.97
C LYS A 464 15.05 -13.88 7.79
N VAL A 465 15.76 -14.96 8.13
CA VAL A 465 15.28 -16.35 7.98
C VAL A 465 15.42 -17.13 9.30
N HIS A 466 14.83 -18.34 9.33
CA HIS A 466 14.97 -19.25 10.45
C HIS A 466 16.44 -19.63 10.70
N THR A 467 16.80 -19.86 11.97
CA THR A 467 18.20 -20.06 12.40
C THR A 467 18.88 -21.22 11.71
N GLU A 468 18.22 -22.37 11.57
CA GLU A 468 18.77 -23.55 10.89
C GLU A 468 19.08 -23.28 9.41
N LEU A 469 18.16 -22.59 8.72
CA LEU A 469 18.36 -22.20 7.33
C LEU A 469 19.44 -21.12 7.19
N ALA A 470 19.52 -20.18 8.14
CA ALA A 470 20.57 -19.16 8.16
C ALA A 470 21.95 -19.80 8.24
N ASP A 471 22.13 -20.81 9.10
CA ASP A 471 23.42 -21.47 9.28
C ASP A 471 23.86 -22.23 8.01
N LEU A 472 22.93 -22.87 7.29
CA LEU A 472 23.20 -23.46 5.97
C LEU A 472 23.60 -22.41 4.92
N LEU A 473 22.84 -21.31 4.85
CA LEU A 473 23.07 -20.24 3.88
C LEU A 473 24.37 -19.48 4.16
N THR A 474 24.78 -19.40 5.41
CA THR A 474 25.98 -18.66 5.86
C THR A 474 27.23 -19.15 5.13
N GLU A 475 27.44 -20.47 5.10
CA GLU A 475 28.60 -21.07 4.43
C GLU A 475 28.59 -20.77 2.92
N ALA A 476 27.41 -20.91 2.30
CA ALA A 476 27.24 -20.67 0.86
C ALA A 476 27.46 -19.19 0.48
N VAL A 477 26.99 -18.26 1.30
CA VAL A 477 27.16 -16.80 1.09
C VAL A 477 28.63 -16.41 1.19
N VAL A 478 29.34 -16.87 2.22
CA VAL A 478 30.77 -16.55 2.41
C VAL A 478 31.61 -17.14 1.28
N ASP A 479 31.40 -18.41 0.94
CA ASP A 479 32.14 -19.05 -0.14
C ASP A 479 31.84 -18.39 -1.50
N ALA A 480 30.63 -17.89 -1.72
CA ALA A 480 30.28 -17.15 -2.93
C ALA A 480 31.06 -15.84 -3.05
N VAL A 481 31.15 -15.06 -1.96
CA VAL A 481 31.89 -13.79 -1.95
C VAL A 481 33.39 -14.03 -2.08
N LEU A 482 33.93 -15.05 -1.40
CA LEU A 482 35.35 -15.40 -1.50
C LEU A 482 35.73 -15.86 -2.91
N ALA A 483 34.84 -16.56 -3.63
CA ALA A 483 35.09 -17.01 -5.00
C ALA A 483 35.20 -15.84 -6.01
N ILE A 484 34.44 -14.75 -5.79
CA ILE A 484 34.47 -13.58 -6.67
C ILE A 484 35.54 -12.56 -6.25
N SER A 485 36.02 -12.63 -5.00
CA SER A 485 36.97 -11.69 -4.44
C SER A 485 38.32 -11.79 -5.15
N LYS A 486 38.88 -10.64 -5.49
CA LYS A 486 40.24 -10.50 -6.03
C LYS A 486 41.01 -9.52 -5.15
N PRO A 487 42.32 -9.76 -4.95
CA PRO A 487 43.14 -8.79 -4.26
C PRO A 487 43.16 -7.47 -5.05
N ASN A 488 42.91 -6.35 -4.36
CA ASN A 488 42.97 -4.97 -4.88
C ASN A 488 41.90 -4.55 -5.91
N GLU A 489 40.81 -5.33 -6.10
CA GLU A 489 39.67 -4.95 -6.94
C GLU A 489 38.40 -4.90 -6.09
N PRO A 490 37.50 -3.90 -6.26
CA PRO A 490 36.24 -3.86 -5.54
C PRO A 490 35.37 -5.07 -5.88
N ILE A 491 34.63 -5.57 -4.88
CA ILE A 491 33.83 -6.79 -5.04
C ILE A 491 32.55 -6.46 -5.80
N ASP A 492 32.36 -7.11 -6.96
CA ASP A 492 31.14 -7.01 -7.74
C ASP A 492 30.18 -8.18 -7.45
N LEU A 493 29.11 -7.88 -6.71
CA LEU A 493 28.06 -8.84 -6.36
C LEU A 493 27.21 -9.28 -7.56
N TYR A 494 27.24 -8.57 -8.70
CA TYR A 494 26.55 -9.04 -9.92
C TYR A 494 27.11 -10.36 -10.44
N MET A 495 28.35 -10.72 -10.05
CA MET A 495 28.99 -11.99 -10.40
C MET A 495 28.46 -13.18 -9.60
N VAL A 496 27.71 -12.93 -8.52
CA VAL A 496 26.93 -13.95 -7.82
C VAL A 496 25.52 -13.97 -8.40
N GLU A 497 25.20 -15.01 -9.17
CA GLU A 497 23.83 -15.24 -9.64
C GLU A 497 23.00 -15.89 -8.53
N ILE A 498 21.85 -15.30 -8.21
CA ILE A 498 20.86 -15.96 -7.36
C ILE A 498 19.79 -16.54 -8.28
N MET A 499 19.75 -17.88 -8.35
CA MET A 499 18.76 -18.61 -9.14
C MET A 499 17.71 -19.23 -8.22
N GLU A 500 16.44 -19.11 -8.59
CA GLU A 500 15.33 -19.68 -7.85
C GLU A 500 14.87 -20.97 -8.54
N MET A 501 14.67 -22.03 -7.76
CA MET A 501 14.12 -23.29 -8.24
C MET A 501 13.01 -23.77 -7.30
N LYS A 502 11.80 -23.92 -7.83
CA LYS A 502 10.67 -24.42 -7.04
C LYS A 502 10.89 -25.89 -6.71
N HIS A 503 11.14 -26.21 -5.45
CA HIS A 503 11.41 -27.56 -4.99
C HIS A 503 10.70 -27.82 -3.67
N LYS A 504 10.52 -29.08 -3.26
CA LYS A 504 9.73 -29.38 -2.05
C LYS A 504 10.31 -28.81 -0.76
N THR A 505 11.62 -28.63 -0.72
CA THR A 505 12.42 -28.33 0.47
C THR A 505 13.35 -27.14 0.21
N GLU A 506 13.39 -26.21 1.16
CA GLU A 506 14.27 -25.04 1.14
C GLU A 506 15.71 -25.32 1.60
N SER A 507 15.89 -26.36 2.42
CA SER A 507 17.19 -26.80 2.95
C SER A 507 18.14 -27.36 1.89
N ASP A 508 17.68 -27.58 0.66
CA ASP A 508 18.50 -28.08 -0.44
C ASP A 508 19.18 -26.96 -1.25
N THR A 509 19.16 -25.73 -0.72
CA THR A 509 19.84 -24.57 -1.29
C THR A 509 21.35 -24.80 -1.30
N GLN A 510 21.99 -24.57 -2.45
CA GLN A 510 23.38 -24.94 -2.66
C GLN A 510 24.15 -23.85 -3.41
N LEU A 511 25.44 -23.72 -3.10
CA LEU A 511 26.39 -22.95 -3.89
C LEU A 511 26.92 -23.79 -5.04
N ILE A 512 26.78 -23.27 -6.25
CA ILE A 512 27.29 -23.88 -7.47
C ILE A 512 28.47 -23.04 -7.94
N ARG A 513 29.65 -23.65 -7.97
CA ARG A 513 30.89 -23.05 -8.48
C ARG A 513 30.87 -23.07 -10.02
N GLY A 514 30.03 -22.23 -10.57
CA GLY A 514 29.73 -22.10 -12.00
C GLY A 514 28.39 -21.40 -12.21
N LEU A 515 27.68 -21.76 -13.28
CA LEU A 515 26.45 -21.08 -13.69
C LEU A 515 25.25 -22.03 -13.79
N VAL A 516 24.09 -21.58 -13.32
CA VAL A 516 22.81 -22.24 -13.63
C VAL A 516 22.00 -21.39 -14.59
N LEU A 517 21.52 -22.02 -15.66
CA LEU A 517 20.61 -21.42 -16.63
C LEU A 517 19.18 -21.89 -16.38
N ASP A 518 18.21 -20.99 -16.54
CA ASP A 518 16.77 -21.23 -16.37
C ASP A 518 16.10 -21.89 -17.60
N HIS A 519 16.90 -22.43 -18.50
CA HIS A 519 16.45 -23.13 -19.69
C HIS A 519 17.41 -24.27 -20.02
N GLY A 520 16.86 -25.28 -20.70
CA GLY A 520 17.58 -26.47 -21.15
C GLY A 520 17.51 -26.68 -22.66
N ALA A 521 18.04 -27.81 -23.10
CA ALA A 521 17.97 -28.26 -24.48
C ALA A 521 16.50 -28.48 -24.88
N ARG A 522 16.13 -27.98 -26.05
CA ARG A 522 14.75 -28.10 -26.57
C ARG A 522 14.53 -29.34 -27.43
N HIS A 523 15.60 -29.85 -28.05
CA HIS A 523 15.52 -31.07 -28.86
C HIS A 523 15.66 -32.31 -27.96
N PRO A 524 14.80 -33.33 -28.11
CA PRO A 524 14.81 -34.52 -27.25
C PRO A 524 16.09 -35.35 -27.36
N ASP A 525 16.69 -35.41 -28.56
CA ASP A 525 17.90 -36.22 -28.81
C ASP A 525 19.20 -35.52 -28.40
N MET A 526 19.13 -34.29 -27.88
CA MET A 526 20.33 -33.64 -27.32
C MET A 526 20.76 -34.34 -26.03
N LYS A 527 22.08 -34.46 -25.85
CA LYS A 527 22.67 -35.07 -24.65
C LYS A 527 22.22 -34.31 -23.40
N LYS A 528 21.70 -35.03 -22.40
CA LYS A 528 21.31 -34.45 -21.11
C LYS A 528 22.50 -34.19 -20.18
N ARG A 529 23.62 -34.89 -20.40
CA ARG A 529 24.84 -34.78 -19.60
C ARG A 529 26.04 -34.79 -20.54
N VAL A 530 26.95 -33.85 -20.32
CA VAL A 530 28.16 -33.62 -21.09
C VAL A 530 29.30 -33.45 -20.10
N GLU A 531 30.26 -34.37 -20.15
CA GLU A 531 31.48 -34.30 -19.36
C GLU A 531 32.58 -33.63 -20.19
N ASP A 532 33.47 -32.89 -19.53
CA ASP A 532 34.57 -32.14 -20.15
C ASP A 532 34.12 -31.31 -21.36
N ALA A 533 33.26 -30.33 -21.10
CA ALA A 533 32.55 -29.57 -22.11
C ALA A 533 33.28 -28.28 -22.51
N TYR A 534 33.50 -28.09 -23.81
CA TYR A 534 33.78 -26.77 -24.36
C TYR A 534 32.49 -25.99 -24.57
N ILE A 535 32.50 -24.74 -24.14
CA ILE A 535 31.34 -23.86 -24.18
C ILE A 535 31.59 -22.76 -25.20
N LEU A 536 30.79 -22.75 -26.26
CA LEU A 536 30.72 -21.65 -27.22
C LEU A 536 29.61 -20.69 -26.79
N THR A 537 29.99 -19.49 -26.38
CA THR A 537 29.08 -18.38 -26.12
C THR A 537 28.96 -17.49 -27.35
N CYS A 538 27.76 -17.36 -27.93
CA CYS A 538 27.54 -16.49 -29.09
C CYS A 538 26.25 -15.66 -28.97
N ASN A 539 26.16 -14.58 -29.74
CA ASN A 539 24.93 -13.78 -29.87
C ASN A 539 24.41 -13.68 -31.32
N VAL A 540 24.83 -14.61 -32.17
CA VAL A 540 24.45 -14.69 -33.58
C VAL A 540 23.08 -15.34 -33.70
N SER A 541 22.23 -14.81 -34.58
CA SER A 541 20.96 -15.45 -34.88
C SER A 541 21.17 -16.73 -35.69
N LEU A 542 20.69 -17.86 -35.14
CA LEU A 542 20.60 -19.14 -35.83
C LEU A 542 19.12 -19.44 -36.13
N GLU A 543 18.32 -18.40 -36.37
CA GLU A 543 16.94 -18.52 -36.78
C GLU A 543 16.72 -17.78 -38.11
N TYR A 544 15.60 -18.07 -38.76
CA TYR A 544 15.21 -17.36 -39.97
C TYR A 544 15.00 -15.88 -39.67
N GLU A 545 15.85 -15.03 -40.25
CA GLU A 545 15.77 -13.59 -40.13
C GLU A 545 15.07 -13.01 -41.35
N LYS A 546 14.08 -12.16 -41.11
CA LYS A 546 13.57 -11.28 -42.17
C LYS A 546 14.60 -10.18 -42.39
N THR A 547 14.74 -9.77 -43.63
CA THR A 547 15.59 -8.62 -43.99
C THR A 547 15.10 -7.35 -43.28
N GLU A 548 16.02 -6.51 -42.83
CA GLU A 548 15.68 -5.24 -42.15
C GLU A 548 15.00 -4.26 -43.09
N VAL A 549 15.41 -4.25 -44.37
CA VAL A 549 14.69 -3.57 -45.44
C VAL A 549 13.55 -4.48 -45.89
N ASN A 550 12.35 -3.93 -46.08
CA ASN A 550 11.20 -4.67 -46.61
C ASN A 550 11.52 -5.27 -47.99
N SER A 551 12.03 -6.50 -48.04
CA SER A 551 12.24 -7.24 -49.28
C SER A 551 11.04 -8.15 -49.50
N GLY A 552 10.23 -7.82 -50.50
CA GLY A 552 9.23 -8.74 -51.03
C GLY A 552 9.86 -9.59 -52.13
N PHE A 553 9.83 -10.92 -51.98
CA PHE A 553 10.22 -11.81 -53.06
C PHE A 553 9.05 -12.00 -54.03
N PHE A 554 9.24 -11.64 -55.29
CA PHE A 554 8.30 -11.95 -56.36
C PHE A 554 8.80 -13.20 -57.10
N TYR A 555 7.97 -14.25 -57.14
CA TYR A 555 8.24 -15.47 -57.91
C TYR A 555 7.07 -15.74 -58.85
N LYS A 556 7.36 -16.27 -60.05
CA LYS A 556 6.34 -16.58 -61.06
C LYS A 556 6.05 -18.08 -61.14
N SER A 557 6.99 -18.91 -60.70
CA SER A 557 6.85 -20.38 -60.71
C SER A 557 7.03 -21.01 -59.32
N ALA A 558 6.43 -22.19 -59.12
CA ALA A 558 6.61 -22.96 -57.88
C ALA A 558 8.08 -23.38 -57.67
N GLY A 559 8.81 -23.69 -58.75
CA GLY A 559 10.22 -24.06 -58.67
C GLY A 559 11.14 -22.91 -58.26
N GLU A 560 10.85 -21.67 -58.65
CA GLU A 560 11.56 -20.48 -58.16
C GLU A 560 11.34 -20.27 -56.66
N ARG A 561 10.09 -20.44 -56.19
CA ARG A 561 9.77 -20.34 -54.78
C ARG A 561 10.57 -21.33 -53.93
N GLU A 562 10.67 -22.58 -54.36
CA GLU A 562 11.46 -23.60 -53.64
C GLU A 562 12.95 -23.28 -53.59
N LYS A 563 13.52 -22.75 -54.68
CA LYS A 563 14.93 -22.35 -54.73
C LYS A 563 15.22 -21.19 -53.76
N LEU A 564 14.31 -20.21 -53.67
CA LEU A 564 14.44 -19.09 -52.73
C LEU A 564 14.39 -19.55 -51.28
N VAL A 565 13.42 -20.41 -50.93
CA VAL A 565 13.32 -20.99 -49.57
C VAL A 565 14.59 -21.78 -49.21
N LYS A 566 15.17 -22.53 -50.17
CA LYS A 566 16.45 -23.23 -49.97
C LYS A 566 17.62 -22.26 -49.80
N ALA A 567 17.69 -21.19 -50.58
CA ALA A 567 18.76 -20.20 -50.50
C ALA A 567 18.76 -19.46 -49.15
N GLU A 568 17.58 -19.08 -48.63
CA GLU A 568 17.44 -18.48 -47.30
C GLU A 568 17.90 -19.43 -46.19
N ARG A 569 17.55 -20.72 -46.30
CA ARG A 569 18.00 -21.75 -45.34
C ARG A 569 19.50 -21.99 -45.42
N LYS A 570 20.06 -22.00 -46.63
CA LYS A 570 21.49 -22.22 -46.86
C LYS A 570 22.35 -21.25 -46.05
N PHE A 571 21.91 -20.00 -45.91
CA PHE A 571 22.62 -19.02 -45.09
C PHE A 571 22.74 -19.42 -43.61
N ILE A 572 21.67 -19.98 -43.03
CA ILE A 572 21.66 -20.48 -41.64
C ILE A 572 22.46 -21.77 -41.53
N GLU A 573 22.30 -22.67 -42.50
CA GLU A 573 23.05 -23.93 -42.59
C GLU A 573 24.57 -23.67 -42.67
N GLU A 574 25.01 -22.65 -43.41
CA GLU A 574 26.41 -22.23 -43.47
C GLU A 574 26.94 -21.78 -42.09
N ARG A 575 26.13 -21.04 -41.32
CA ARG A 575 26.50 -20.64 -39.94
C ARG A 575 26.61 -21.85 -39.01
N VAL A 576 25.67 -22.78 -39.08
CA VAL A 576 25.68 -24.02 -38.28
C VAL A 576 26.86 -24.92 -38.66
N CYS A 577 27.14 -25.06 -39.96
CA CYS A 577 28.29 -25.82 -40.46
C CYS A 577 29.61 -25.29 -39.91
N LYS A 578 29.77 -23.97 -39.75
CA LYS A 578 30.99 -23.38 -39.14
C LYS A 578 31.14 -23.78 -37.66
N ILE A 579 30.04 -23.82 -36.91
CA ILE A 579 30.04 -24.30 -35.51
C ILE A 579 30.40 -25.79 -35.45
N ILE A 580 29.84 -26.60 -36.35
CA ILE A 580 30.15 -28.03 -36.44
C ILE A 580 31.62 -28.25 -36.81
N ALA A 581 32.16 -27.45 -37.75
CA ALA A 581 33.57 -27.49 -38.11
C ALA A 581 34.48 -27.15 -36.93
N LEU A 582 34.12 -26.17 -36.10
CA LEU A 582 34.85 -25.86 -34.86
C LEU A 582 34.80 -27.03 -33.87
N LYS A 583 33.61 -27.61 -33.64
CA LYS A 583 33.44 -28.79 -32.79
C LYS A 583 34.32 -29.95 -33.28
N ASN A 584 34.33 -30.24 -34.57
CA ASN A 584 35.16 -31.32 -35.13
C ASN A 584 36.67 -31.06 -34.99
N LYS A 585 37.11 -29.80 -35.02
CA LYS A 585 38.53 -29.45 -34.78
C LYS A 585 38.95 -29.68 -33.33
N VAL A 586 38.07 -29.43 -32.37
CA VAL A 586 38.41 -29.43 -30.93
C VAL A 586 38.08 -30.77 -30.24
N CYS A 587 37.02 -31.45 -30.70
CA CYS A 587 36.50 -32.70 -30.15
C CYS A 587 36.85 -33.91 -31.01
N ALA A 588 37.96 -33.87 -31.77
CA ALA A 588 38.43 -35.02 -32.55
C ALA A 588 38.73 -36.26 -31.66
N ASP A 589 39.07 -36.02 -30.39
CA ASP A 589 39.16 -37.04 -29.35
C ASP A 589 37.77 -37.32 -28.77
N ASN A 590 37.31 -38.58 -28.82
CA ASN A 590 35.94 -39.03 -28.53
C ASN A 590 35.43 -38.79 -27.09
N ASN A 591 36.17 -38.08 -26.25
CA ASN A 591 35.87 -37.87 -24.83
C ASN A 591 35.46 -36.42 -24.46
N LYS A 592 35.61 -35.45 -25.37
CA LYS A 592 35.33 -34.03 -25.07
C LYS A 592 33.94 -33.61 -25.55
N GLY A 593 33.20 -32.94 -24.68
CA GLY A 593 31.87 -32.40 -24.97
C GLY A 593 31.89 -31.05 -25.67
N PHE A 594 30.79 -30.69 -26.33
CA PHE A 594 30.62 -29.38 -26.95
C PHE A 594 29.21 -28.83 -26.69
N VAL A 595 29.14 -27.63 -26.13
CA VAL A 595 27.90 -26.95 -25.74
C VAL A 595 27.87 -25.56 -26.37
N VAL A 596 26.76 -25.21 -27.01
CA VAL A 596 26.53 -23.90 -27.60
C VAL A 596 25.49 -23.16 -26.77
N ILE A 597 25.84 -21.98 -26.28
CA ILE A 597 24.95 -21.09 -25.55
C ILE A 597 24.76 -19.82 -26.37
N ASN A 598 23.60 -19.71 -27.01
CA ASN A 598 23.27 -18.59 -27.85
C ASN A 598 22.30 -17.63 -27.16
N GLN A 599 22.61 -16.34 -27.23
CA GLN A 599 21.71 -15.26 -26.79
C GLN A 599 20.47 -15.14 -27.69
N LYS A 600 20.60 -15.47 -28.98
CA LYS A 600 19.49 -15.40 -29.95
C LYS A 600 18.77 -16.75 -30.09
N GLY A 601 17.77 -16.78 -30.95
CA GLY A 601 17.04 -18.00 -31.26
C GLY A 601 17.87 -19.01 -32.05
N ILE A 602 17.44 -20.26 -31.99
CA ILE A 602 17.91 -21.37 -32.83
C ILE A 602 16.65 -22.01 -33.42
N ASP A 603 16.61 -22.14 -34.74
CA ASP A 603 15.49 -22.76 -35.44
C ASP A 603 15.48 -24.30 -35.29
N PRO A 604 14.33 -24.95 -35.50
CA PRO A 604 14.22 -26.40 -35.35
C PRO A 604 15.18 -27.21 -36.24
N PHE A 605 15.42 -26.82 -37.49
CA PHE A 605 16.31 -27.59 -38.37
C PHE A 605 17.77 -27.48 -37.92
N SER A 606 18.18 -26.30 -37.45
CA SER A 606 19.50 -26.13 -36.82
C SER A 606 19.62 -26.95 -35.53
N LEU A 607 18.57 -27.01 -34.71
CA LEU A 607 18.56 -27.87 -33.50
C LEU A 607 18.71 -29.35 -33.86
N ASP A 608 18.00 -29.84 -34.88
CA ASP A 608 18.11 -31.23 -35.35
C ASP A 608 19.54 -31.54 -35.85
N THR A 609 20.13 -30.60 -36.57
CA THR A 609 21.50 -30.75 -37.11
C THR A 609 22.54 -30.76 -35.99
N LEU A 610 22.42 -29.86 -35.02
CA LEU A 610 23.29 -29.82 -33.84
C LEU A 610 23.10 -31.07 -32.95
N ALA A 611 21.87 -31.56 -32.81
CA ALA A 611 21.55 -32.77 -32.05
C ALA A 611 22.16 -34.03 -32.68
N LYS A 612 22.12 -34.17 -34.01
CA LYS A 612 22.80 -35.27 -34.75
C LYS A 612 24.30 -35.28 -34.51
N GLU A 613 24.89 -34.09 -34.40
CA GLU A 613 26.30 -33.91 -34.05
C GLU A 613 26.58 -34.07 -32.55
N GLY A 614 25.57 -34.34 -31.72
CA GLY A 614 25.71 -34.49 -30.28
C GLY A 614 26.10 -33.19 -29.55
N ILE A 615 25.87 -32.03 -30.16
CA ILE A 615 26.06 -30.70 -29.55
C ILE A 615 24.81 -30.34 -28.75
N VAL A 616 25.00 -29.93 -27.49
CA VAL A 616 23.92 -29.37 -26.69
C VAL A 616 23.77 -27.89 -27.04
N ALA A 617 22.61 -27.50 -27.56
CA ALA A 617 22.36 -26.13 -27.97
C ALA A 617 21.28 -25.46 -27.11
N LEU A 618 21.67 -24.38 -26.46
CA LEU A 618 20.82 -23.50 -25.67
C LEU A 618 20.54 -22.24 -26.47
N ARG A 619 19.27 -21.83 -26.48
CA ARG A 619 18.78 -20.65 -27.20
C ARG A 619 18.22 -19.64 -26.24
N ARG A 620 18.27 -18.36 -26.62
CA ARG A 620 17.68 -17.24 -25.88
C ARG A 620 18.25 -17.07 -24.46
N ALA A 621 19.57 -17.28 -24.32
CA ALA A 621 20.26 -17.00 -23.08
C ALA A 621 20.17 -15.50 -22.72
N LYS A 622 20.04 -15.20 -21.42
CA LYS A 622 20.01 -13.81 -20.95
C LYS A 622 21.36 -13.15 -21.17
N ARG A 623 21.38 -11.88 -21.60
CA ARG A 623 22.62 -11.12 -21.83
C ARG A 623 23.55 -11.13 -20.62
N ARG A 624 23.02 -10.91 -19.42
CA ARG A 624 23.79 -10.94 -18.15
C ARG A 624 24.47 -12.29 -17.90
N ASN A 625 23.89 -13.39 -18.37
CA ASN A 625 24.47 -14.72 -18.21
C ASN A 625 25.66 -14.91 -19.15
N MET A 626 25.73 -14.19 -20.27
CA MET A 626 26.89 -14.25 -21.17
C MET A 626 28.15 -13.69 -20.50
N GLU A 627 28.02 -12.54 -19.82
CA GLU A 627 29.12 -11.93 -19.05
C GLU A 627 29.57 -12.84 -17.89
N ARG A 628 28.62 -13.55 -17.26
CA ARG A 628 28.93 -14.52 -16.21
C ARG A 628 29.59 -15.78 -16.75
N LEU A 629 29.16 -16.27 -17.91
CA LEU A 629 29.73 -17.47 -18.56
C LEU A 629 31.17 -17.24 -18.98
N THR A 630 31.50 -16.07 -19.52
CA THR A 630 32.88 -15.74 -19.90
C THR A 630 33.79 -15.70 -18.67
N LEU A 631 33.32 -15.14 -17.55
CA LEU A 631 34.07 -15.09 -16.29
C LEU A 631 34.14 -16.44 -15.57
N ALA A 632 33.10 -17.27 -15.63
CA ALA A 632 33.07 -18.58 -15.00
C ALA A 632 33.92 -19.60 -15.79
N CYS A 633 33.76 -19.64 -17.11
CA CYS A 633 34.33 -20.67 -17.98
C CYS A 633 35.59 -20.21 -18.73
N GLY A 634 35.92 -18.92 -18.73
CA GLY A 634 37.11 -18.35 -19.38
C GLY A 634 37.02 -18.10 -20.89
N GLY A 635 35.84 -18.28 -21.49
CA GLY A 635 35.63 -18.09 -22.93
C GLY A 635 35.38 -16.63 -23.35
N VAL A 636 35.31 -16.39 -24.66
CA VAL A 636 34.98 -15.08 -25.24
C VAL A 636 33.58 -15.12 -25.84
N ALA A 637 32.78 -14.09 -25.59
CA ALA A 637 31.45 -13.97 -26.20
C ALA A 637 31.58 -13.55 -27.67
N MET A 638 31.25 -14.46 -28.58
CA MET A 638 31.42 -14.27 -30.02
C MET A 638 30.23 -13.60 -30.69
N ASN A 639 30.52 -12.57 -31.49
CA ASN A 639 29.50 -11.82 -32.23
C ASN A 639 29.28 -12.30 -33.67
N SER A 640 30.24 -13.02 -34.24
CA SER A 640 30.18 -13.61 -35.57
C SER A 640 30.64 -15.06 -35.51
N VAL A 641 30.11 -15.90 -36.40
CA VAL A 641 30.55 -17.29 -36.59
C VAL A 641 31.76 -17.41 -37.52
N ASP A 642 32.17 -16.32 -38.17
CA ASP A 642 33.28 -16.31 -39.12
C ASP A 642 34.64 -16.36 -38.43
N ASP A 643 34.77 -15.69 -37.29
CA ASP A 643 36.01 -15.55 -36.53
C ASP A 643 36.17 -16.60 -35.43
N LEU A 644 35.57 -17.78 -35.62
CA LEU A 644 35.58 -18.85 -34.63
C LEU A 644 36.95 -19.56 -34.55
N THR A 645 37.66 -19.34 -33.45
CA THR A 645 38.90 -20.05 -33.12
C THR A 645 38.72 -20.90 -31.84
N PRO A 646 39.53 -21.97 -31.65
CA PRO A 646 39.47 -22.78 -30.43
C PRO A 646 39.73 -21.99 -29.14
N GLU A 647 40.50 -20.91 -29.21
CA GLU A 647 40.84 -20.04 -28.08
C GLU A 647 39.62 -19.24 -27.55
N CYS A 648 38.59 -19.06 -28.38
CA CYS A 648 37.37 -18.37 -27.96
C CYS A 648 36.48 -19.22 -27.04
N LEU A 649 36.72 -20.52 -26.93
CA LEU A 649 35.88 -21.45 -26.19
C LEU A 649 36.15 -21.39 -24.68
N GLY A 650 35.08 -21.38 -23.89
CA GLY A 650 35.18 -21.61 -22.45
C GLY A 650 35.27 -23.09 -22.14
N HIS A 651 35.66 -23.42 -20.90
CA HIS A 651 35.79 -24.78 -20.41
C HIS A 651 34.94 -25.01 -19.14
N ALA A 652 34.23 -26.14 -19.09
CA ALA A 652 33.54 -26.61 -17.90
C ALA A 652 33.65 -28.12 -17.77
N GLY A 653 34.02 -28.62 -16.58
CA GLY A 653 34.20 -30.06 -16.35
C GLY A 653 32.89 -30.87 -16.41
N LEU A 654 31.74 -30.27 -16.11
CA LEU A 654 30.45 -30.93 -16.18
C LEU A 654 29.35 -29.96 -16.59
N VAL A 655 28.59 -30.33 -17.63
CA VAL A 655 27.36 -29.63 -18.02
C VAL A 655 26.22 -30.65 -18.05
N TYR A 656 25.15 -30.41 -17.30
CA TYR A 656 23.99 -31.30 -17.30
C TYR A 656 22.67 -30.55 -17.20
N GLU A 657 21.64 -31.13 -17.80
CA GLU A 657 20.27 -30.65 -17.72
C GLU A 657 19.54 -31.38 -16.58
N HIS A 658 18.97 -30.61 -15.66
CA HIS A 658 18.02 -31.09 -14.68
C HIS A 658 16.62 -30.60 -15.07
N THR A 659 15.72 -31.55 -15.39
CA THR A 659 14.32 -31.25 -15.67
C THR A 659 13.49 -31.40 -14.40
N LEU A 660 12.70 -30.39 -14.05
CA LEU A 660 11.78 -30.42 -12.93
C LEU A 660 10.38 -30.00 -13.40
N GLY A 661 9.48 -30.98 -13.51
CA GLY A 661 8.17 -30.75 -14.14
C GLY A 661 8.35 -30.37 -15.62
N GLU A 662 7.85 -29.20 -16.00
CA GLU A 662 8.00 -28.63 -17.36
C GLU A 662 9.23 -27.71 -17.49
N GLU A 663 9.81 -27.30 -16.36
CA GLU A 663 10.97 -26.41 -16.33
C GLU A 663 12.27 -27.21 -16.48
N LYS A 664 13.24 -26.63 -17.19
CA LYS A 664 14.54 -27.24 -17.44
C LYS A 664 15.63 -26.28 -16.99
N TYR A 665 16.55 -26.78 -16.20
CA TYR A 665 17.69 -26.05 -15.69
C TYR A 665 18.97 -26.67 -16.21
N THR A 666 19.86 -25.86 -16.78
CA THR A 666 21.18 -26.34 -17.20
C THR A 666 22.22 -25.90 -16.19
N PHE A 667 22.93 -26.88 -15.62
CA PHE A 667 23.99 -26.69 -14.66
C PHE A 667 25.32 -26.74 -15.39
N ILE A 668 26.17 -25.75 -15.14
CA ILE A 668 27.54 -25.66 -15.64
C ILE A 668 28.44 -25.62 -14.41
N GLU A 669 29.15 -26.71 -14.15
CA GLU A 669 29.92 -26.94 -12.93
C GLU A 669 31.36 -27.35 -13.25
N LYS A 670 32.21 -27.33 -12.22
CA LYS A 670 33.64 -27.67 -12.30
C LYS A 670 34.36 -26.81 -13.34
N CYS A 671 34.08 -25.51 -13.37
CA CYS A 671 34.87 -24.56 -14.14
C CYS A 671 36.25 -24.38 -13.49
N GLY A 672 37.29 -24.11 -14.28
CA GLY A 672 38.66 -24.06 -13.78
C GLY A 672 38.91 -23.02 -12.69
N ASN A 673 38.52 -21.76 -12.93
CA ASN A 673 38.59 -20.70 -11.93
C ASN A 673 37.32 -19.83 -12.01
N PRO A 674 36.21 -20.24 -11.36
CA PRO A 674 34.92 -19.60 -11.52
C PRO A 674 34.91 -18.25 -10.79
N ARG A 675 35.13 -17.17 -11.55
CA ARG A 675 34.98 -15.78 -11.07
C ARG A 675 33.51 -15.32 -11.04
N SER A 676 32.60 -16.18 -11.46
CA SER A 676 31.16 -16.03 -11.29
C SER A 676 30.61 -17.34 -10.78
N VAL A 677 29.73 -17.24 -9.79
CA VAL A 677 29.14 -18.38 -9.07
C VAL A 677 27.64 -18.22 -9.01
N THR A 678 26.92 -19.31 -8.80
CA THR A 678 25.46 -19.31 -8.65
C THR A 678 25.04 -19.85 -7.30
N LEU A 679 24.31 -19.05 -6.54
CA LEU A 679 23.54 -19.51 -5.38
C LEU A 679 22.17 -19.99 -5.87
N LEU A 680 21.99 -21.31 -5.88
CA LEU A 680 20.73 -21.93 -6.25
C LEU A 680 19.83 -22.05 -5.02
N VAL A 681 18.90 -21.11 -4.89
CA VAL A 681 17.88 -21.09 -3.83
C VAL A 681 16.73 -22.00 -4.23
N LYS A 682 16.49 -23.01 -3.39
CA LYS A 682 15.36 -23.92 -3.54
C LYS A 682 14.28 -23.60 -2.52
N GLY A 683 13.03 -23.91 -2.84
CA GLY A 683 11.93 -23.70 -1.91
C GLY A 683 10.57 -24.05 -2.48
N PRO A 684 9.60 -24.39 -1.61
CA PRO A 684 8.29 -24.92 -2.03
C PRO A 684 7.42 -23.85 -2.68
N ASN A 685 7.47 -22.64 -2.14
CA ASN A 685 6.56 -21.58 -2.50
C ASN A 685 7.32 -20.38 -3.05
N LYS A 686 6.64 -19.59 -3.90
CA LYS A 686 7.23 -18.35 -4.44
C LYS A 686 7.57 -17.34 -3.34
N HIS A 687 6.72 -17.18 -2.33
CA HIS A 687 6.96 -16.21 -1.26
C HIS A 687 8.14 -16.61 -0.36
N THR A 688 8.35 -17.91 -0.10
CA THR A 688 9.53 -18.39 0.65
C THR A 688 10.80 -18.21 -0.16
N LEU A 689 10.76 -18.50 -1.47
CA LEU A 689 11.89 -18.27 -2.38
C LEU A 689 12.31 -16.79 -2.42
N THR A 690 11.35 -15.87 -2.55
CA THR A 690 11.62 -14.42 -2.53
C THR A 690 12.24 -13.99 -1.20
N GLN A 691 11.71 -14.48 -0.07
CA GLN A 691 12.26 -14.16 1.25
C GLN A 691 13.70 -14.63 1.40
N ILE A 692 14.00 -15.87 1.01
CA ILE A 692 15.36 -16.43 1.11
C ILE A 692 16.30 -15.66 0.18
N LYS A 693 15.85 -15.31 -1.02
CA LYS A 693 16.63 -14.50 -1.96
C LYS A 693 16.96 -13.12 -1.42
N ASP A 694 15.98 -12.44 -0.82
CA ASP A 694 16.19 -11.13 -0.21
C ASP A 694 17.20 -11.25 0.96
N ALA A 695 17.05 -12.28 1.80
CA ALA A 695 17.99 -12.57 2.89
C ALA A 695 19.42 -12.86 2.40
N VAL A 696 19.57 -13.66 1.34
CA VAL A 696 20.87 -13.97 0.72
C VAL A 696 21.49 -12.70 0.15
N ARG A 697 20.71 -11.82 -0.49
CA ARG A 697 21.22 -10.55 -1.02
C ARG A 697 21.76 -9.65 0.08
N ASP A 698 21.04 -9.53 1.19
CA ASP A 698 21.48 -8.73 2.34
C ASP A 698 22.75 -9.34 2.97
N GLY A 699 22.78 -10.67 3.13
CA GLY A 699 23.95 -11.39 3.62
C GLY A 699 25.19 -11.22 2.73
N LEU A 700 25.03 -11.29 1.41
CA LEU A 700 26.12 -11.04 0.45
C LEU A 700 26.66 -9.61 0.56
N ARG A 701 25.78 -8.62 0.73
CA ARG A 701 26.18 -7.22 0.95
C ARG A 701 26.88 -7.04 2.29
N ALA A 702 26.40 -7.66 3.37
CA ALA A 702 27.04 -7.59 4.69
C ALA A 702 28.47 -8.16 4.68
N VAL A 703 28.69 -9.31 4.03
CA VAL A 703 30.02 -9.90 3.88
C VAL A 703 30.92 -9.03 3.01
N LYS A 704 30.40 -8.51 1.88
CA LYS A 704 31.13 -7.56 1.04
C LYS A 704 31.61 -6.35 1.85
N ASN A 705 30.71 -5.73 2.61
CA ASN A 705 31.03 -4.54 3.41
C ASN A 705 32.09 -4.85 4.46
N ALA A 706 32.07 -6.04 5.08
CA ALA A 706 33.10 -6.44 6.04
C ALA A 706 34.49 -6.51 5.40
N ILE A 707 34.58 -7.05 4.17
CA ILE A 707 35.83 -7.15 3.43
C ILE A 707 36.33 -5.74 3.02
N GLU A 708 35.44 -4.87 2.54
CA GLU A 708 35.81 -3.52 2.11
C GLU A 708 36.15 -2.59 3.29
N ASP A 709 35.47 -2.71 4.42
CA ASP A 709 35.69 -1.90 5.62
C ASP A 709 36.97 -2.29 6.39
N GLY A 710 37.41 -3.55 6.28
CA GLY A 710 38.55 -4.09 7.05
C GLY A 710 38.35 -4.04 8.58
N SER A 711 37.12 -3.81 9.03
CA SER A 711 36.78 -3.65 10.44
C SER A 711 35.30 -3.99 10.68
N VAL A 712 35.02 -4.48 11.88
CA VAL A 712 33.69 -4.86 12.34
C VAL A 712 33.38 -4.23 13.69
N VAL A 713 32.10 -4.12 14.03
CA VAL A 713 31.63 -3.51 15.27
C VAL A 713 30.79 -4.53 16.04
N ALA A 714 30.93 -4.56 17.36
CA ALA A 714 30.14 -5.46 18.20
C ALA A 714 28.63 -5.14 18.08
N GLY A 715 27.83 -6.15 17.74
CA GLY A 715 26.39 -6.02 17.52
C GLY A 715 25.55 -6.12 18.80
N ALA A 716 24.34 -6.67 18.70
CA ALA A 716 23.42 -6.92 19.82
C ALA A 716 23.08 -5.70 20.71
N GLY A 717 23.24 -4.47 20.19
CA GLY A 717 23.02 -3.24 20.94
C GLY A 717 24.23 -2.75 21.76
N ALA A 718 25.37 -3.44 21.69
CA ALA A 718 26.56 -3.10 22.46
C ALA A 718 27.15 -1.74 22.07
N PHE A 719 27.21 -1.46 20.76
CA PHE A 719 27.64 -0.18 20.23
C PHE A 719 26.76 0.97 20.73
N GLU A 720 25.43 0.80 20.71
CA GLU A 720 24.48 1.83 21.11
C GLU A 720 24.60 2.17 22.60
N VAL A 721 24.81 1.18 23.47
CA VAL A 721 25.05 1.39 24.90
C VAL A 721 26.35 2.14 25.14
N ALA A 722 27.42 1.76 24.44
CA ALA A 722 28.73 2.41 24.54
C ALA A 722 28.69 3.88 24.11
N VAL A 723 28.01 4.18 22.99
CA VAL A 723 27.85 5.56 22.51
C VAL A 723 26.98 6.38 23.45
N ALA A 724 25.88 5.81 23.96
CA ALA A 724 25.02 6.53 24.90
C ALA A 724 25.77 6.95 26.17
N ASP A 725 26.57 6.06 26.77
CA ASP A 725 27.40 6.40 27.94
C ASP A 725 28.44 7.47 27.61
N ALA A 726 29.11 7.37 26.46
CA ALA A 726 30.08 8.36 26.01
C ALA A 726 29.45 9.75 25.77
N LEU A 727 28.23 9.81 25.21
CA LEU A 727 27.50 11.05 24.98
C LEU A 727 27.02 11.69 26.28
N VAL A 728 26.56 10.89 27.25
CA VAL A 728 26.19 11.39 28.59
C VAL A 728 27.40 12.01 29.28
N LYS A 729 28.60 11.40 29.16
CA LYS A 729 29.86 12.00 29.64
C LYS A 729 30.25 13.26 28.87
N HIS A 730 29.97 13.31 27.56
CA HIS A 730 30.27 14.47 26.71
C HIS A 730 29.35 15.67 26.97
N LYS A 731 28.12 15.44 27.45
CA LYS A 731 27.12 16.48 27.75
C LYS A 731 27.68 17.66 28.55
N ALA A 732 28.51 17.40 29.56
CA ALA A 732 29.10 18.45 30.41
C ALA A 732 30.05 19.39 29.66
N LYS A 733 30.60 18.97 28.51
CA LYS A 733 31.53 19.77 27.69
C LYS A 733 30.83 20.68 26.69
N VAL A 734 29.61 20.33 26.27
CA VAL A 734 28.84 21.11 25.29
C VAL A 734 28.30 22.36 25.97
N LYS A 735 28.37 23.53 25.33
CA LYS A 735 27.97 24.80 25.96
C LYS A 735 26.47 25.07 25.77
N GLY A 736 25.84 25.66 26.78
CA GLY A 736 24.49 26.21 26.68
C GLY A 736 23.37 25.16 26.58
N ARG A 737 22.25 25.54 25.97
CA ARG A 737 21.03 24.72 25.90
C ARG A 737 21.14 23.52 24.94
N ALA A 738 22.15 23.49 24.06
CA ALA A 738 22.40 22.39 23.12
C ALA A 738 22.72 21.06 23.84
N GLN A 739 23.15 21.11 25.11
CA GLN A 739 23.32 19.92 25.96
C GLN A 739 22.07 19.03 26.04
N LEU A 740 20.87 19.64 25.94
CA LEU A 740 19.60 18.90 25.96
C LEU A 740 19.39 18.10 24.68
N GLY A 741 19.85 18.62 23.53
CA GLY A 741 19.85 17.87 22.27
C GLY A 741 20.79 16.67 22.31
N VAL A 742 21.96 16.82 22.94
CA VAL A 742 22.91 15.70 23.13
C VAL A 742 22.31 14.61 24.03
N GLN A 743 21.60 15.00 25.11
CA GLN A 743 20.89 14.06 25.96
C GLN A 743 19.80 13.31 25.18
N ALA A 744 18.96 14.04 24.44
CA ALA A 744 17.92 13.45 23.60
C ALA A 744 18.49 12.42 22.60
N PHE A 745 19.65 12.73 22.01
CA PHE A 745 20.33 11.83 21.08
C PHE A 745 20.83 10.56 21.78
N ALA A 746 21.48 10.70 22.95
CA ALA A 746 21.97 9.57 23.72
C ALA A 746 20.85 8.61 24.13
N ASP A 747 19.71 9.15 24.60
CA ASP A 747 18.56 8.35 25.02
C ASP A 747 17.85 7.67 23.84
N ALA A 748 17.86 8.30 22.67
CA ALA A 748 17.27 7.75 21.44
C ALA A 748 18.02 6.54 20.90
N LEU A 749 19.36 6.49 20.99
CA LEU A 749 20.15 5.34 20.52
C LEU A 749 19.82 4.04 21.27
N LEU A 750 19.40 4.15 22.52
CA LEU A 750 19.02 3.00 23.34
C LEU A 750 17.73 2.32 22.86
N ILE A 751 17.07 2.82 21.82
CA ILE A 751 15.89 2.15 21.23
C ILE A 751 16.22 0.77 20.68
N ILE A 752 17.41 0.56 20.11
CA ILE A 752 17.80 -0.72 19.52
C ILE A 752 17.83 -1.83 20.57
N PRO A 753 18.63 -1.74 21.65
CA PRO A 753 18.64 -2.77 22.70
C PRO A 753 17.28 -2.93 23.38
N LYS A 754 16.52 -1.84 23.60
CA LYS A 754 15.15 -1.90 24.16
C LYS A 754 14.22 -2.74 23.28
N VAL A 755 14.22 -2.49 21.96
CA VAL A 755 13.35 -3.21 21.03
C VAL A 755 13.80 -4.66 20.85
N LEU A 756 15.09 -4.94 20.85
CA LEU A 756 15.62 -6.30 20.78
C LEU A 756 15.19 -7.14 22.00
N ALA A 757 15.31 -6.60 23.21
CA ALA A 757 14.83 -7.25 24.43
C ALA A 757 13.30 -7.46 24.39
N GLN A 758 12.55 -6.42 23.99
CA GLN A 758 11.09 -6.48 23.92
C GLN A 758 10.60 -7.51 22.89
N ASN A 759 11.21 -7.58 21.70
CA ASN A 759 10.85 -8.58 20.68
C ASN A 759 11.21 -10.00 21.12
N SER A 760 12.14 -10.15 22.07
CA SER A 760 12.50 -11.44 22.66
C SER A 760 11.61 -11.82 23.85
N GLY A 761 10.70 -10.94 24.27
CA GLY A 761 9.75 -11.18 25.37
C GLY A 761 10.25 -10.77 26.75
N TYR A 762 11.42 -10.14 26.84
CA TYR A 762 12.00 -9.66 28.10
C TYR A 762 11.58 -8.22 28.41
N ASP A 763 11.64 -7.83 29.68
CA ASP A 763 11.39 -6.44 30.07
C ASP A 763 12.53 -5.53 29.56
N PRO A 764 12.22 -4.52 28.71
CA PRO A 764 13.25 -3.70 28.10
C PRO A 764 13.95 -2.77 29.09
N GLN A 765 13.34 -2.42 30.23
CA GLN A 765 13.95 -1.52 31.20
C GLN A 765 14.93 -2.26 32.10
N GLU A 766 14.52 -3.41 32.65
CA GLU A 766 15.38 -4.27 33.47
C GLU A 766 16.64 -4.69 32.69
N THR A 767 16.44 -5.18 31.46
CA THR A 767 17.54 -5.61 30.59
C THR A 767 18.50 -4.45 30.32
N LEU A 768 17.99 -3.26 30.01
CA LEU A 768 18.82 -2.09 29.73
C LEU A 768 19.65 -1.64 30.94
N VAL A 769 19.07 -1.67 32.14
CA VAL A 769 19.79 -1.33 33.38
C VAL A 769 20.92 -2.31 33.63
N LYS A 770 20.69 -3.62 33.42
CA LYS A 770 21.73 -4.65 33.53
C LYS A 770 22.88 -4.38 32.55
N LEU A 771 22.58 -4.16 31.27
CA LEU A 771 23.58 -3.83 30.24
C LEU A 771 24.42 -2.61 30.61
N GLN A 772 23.77 -1.52 31.04
CA GLN A 772 24.45 -0.27 31.39
C GLN A 772 25.33 -0.42 32.63
N THR A 773 24.90 -1.22 33.60
CA THR A 773 25.67 -1.48 34.83
C THR A 773 26.92 -2.28 34.49
N GLU A 774 26.75 -3.39 33.77
CA GLU A 774 27.88 -4.26 33.41
C GLU A 774 28.86 -3.59 32.44
N TYR A 775 28.36 -2.76 31.51
CA TYR A 775 29.22 -1.95 30.64
C TYR A 775 30.07 -0.96 31.44
N LYS A 776 29.50 -0.33 32.48
CA LYS A 776 30.22 0.61 33.34
C LYS A 776 31.27 -0.09 34.21
N GLU A 777 31.01 -1.32 34.65
CA GLU A 777 31.92 -2.10 35.48
C GLU A 777 33.07 -2.72 34.68
N SER A 778 32.77 -3.29 33.51
CA SER A 778 33.75 -4.03 32.69
C SER A 778 34.47 -3.15 31.66
N GLY A 779 33.82 -2.12 31.13
CA GLY A 779 34.27 -1.38 29.95
C GLY A 779 34.29 -2.20 28.65
N GLN A 780 33.78 -3.43 28.66
CA GLN A 780 33.71 -4.31 27.49
C GLN A 780 32.43 -4.04 26.69
N LEU A 781 32.43 -4.41 25.41
CA LEU A 781 31.27 -4.23 24.53
C LEU A 781 30.20 -5.30 24.81
N ILE A 782 29.23 -4.92 25.65
CA ILE A 782 28.17 -5.79 26.15
C ILE A 782 26.86 -5.52 25.41
N GLY A 783 26.29 -6.57 24.82
CA GLY A 783 25.00 -6.56 24.14
C GLY A 783 23.98 -7.47 24.85
N VAL A 784 22.77 -7.53 24.29
CA VAL A 784 21.67 -8.36 24.81
C VAL A 784 21.74 -9.77 24.23
N ASP A 785 21.72 -10.79 25.09
CA ASP A 785 21.39 -12.14 24.65
C ASP A 785 19.88 -12.29 24.44
N LEU A 786 19.48 -12.56 23.21
CA LEU A 786 18.07 -12.67 22.82
C LEU A 786 17.41 -13.98 23.27
N ASN A 787 18.18 -14.94 23.78
CA ASN A 787 17.64 -16.19 24.33
C ASN A 787 17.45 -16.14 25.83
N THR A 788 18.29 -15.41 26.58
CA THR A 788 18.22 -15.35 28.05
C THR A 788 17.76 -13.99 28.60
N GLY A 789 17.92 -12.91 27.83
CA GLY A 789 17.66 -11.54 28.28
C GLY A 789 18.77 -10.98 29.17
N GLU A 790 19.88 -11.70 29.34
CA GLU A 790 21.01 -11.28 30.16
C GLU A 790 22.09 -10.58 29.30
N PRO A 791 22.98 -9.79 29.94
CA PRO A 791 24.09 -9.15 29.25
C PRO A 791 25.10 -10.18 28.74
N MET A 792 25.67 -9.94 27.56
CA MET A 792 26.68 -10.81 26.97
C MET A 792 27.74 -10.00 26.22
N VAL A 793 29.00 -10.48 26.21
CA VAL A 793 30.05 -9.87 25.38
C VAL A 793 29.80 -10.23 23.92
N ALA A 794 29.34 -9.25 23.13
CA ALA A 794 28.86 -9.50 21.77
C ALA A 794 29.98 -9.98 20.82
N GLY A 795 31.21 -9.51 21.03
CA GLY A 795 32.36 -9.91 20.23
C GLY A 795 32.76 -11.38 20.39
N GLU A 796 32.68 -11.92 21.61
CA GLU A 796 33.00 -13.33 21.90
C GLU A 796 31.92 -14.28 21.38
N ALA A 797 30.66 -13.84 21.40
CA ALA A 797 29.55 -14.59 20.84
C ALA A 797 29.48 -14.54 19.30
N GLY A 798 30.41 -13.84 18.65
CA GLY A 798 30.47 -13.73 17.20
C GLY A 798 29.32 -12.92 16.59
N ILE A 799 28.72 -11.98 17.34
CA ILE A 799 27.65 -11.11 16.83
C ILE A 799 28.28 -9.79 16.36
N TRP A 800 28.39 -9.64 15.04
CA TRP A 800 29.10 -8.53 14.41
C TRP A 800 28.20 -7.76 13.46
N ASP A 801 28.26 -6.44 13.57
CA ASP A 801 27.67 -5.48 12.62
C ASP A 801 28.78 -4.82 11.78
N ASN A 802 28.47 -4.41 10.55
CA ASN A 802 29.41 -3.69 9.70
C ASN A 802 29.62 -2.25 10.17
N TYR A 803 30.87 -1.78 10.09
CA TYR A 803 31.22 -0.39 10.41
C TYR A 803 30.53 0.61 9.48
N SER A 804 30.54 0.37 8.16
CA SER A 804 29.86 1.22 7.16
C SER A 804 28.36 1.39 7.44
N VAL A 805 27.67 0.31 7.84
CA VAL A 805 26.24 0.35 8.22
C VAL A 805 26.02 1.31 9.38
N LYS A 806 26.74 1.15 10.49
CA LYS A 806 26.60 2.02 11.68
C LYS A 806 26.98 3.48 11.40
N LYS A 807 28.02 3.70 10.60
CA LYS A 807 28.46 5.04 10.20
C LYS A 807 27.38 5.77 9.40
N GLN A 808 26.85 5.12 8.36
CA GLN A 808 25.81 5.71 7.51
C GLN A 808 24.48 5.86 8.25
N LEU A 809 24.17 4.94 9.15
CA LEU A 809 23.02 5.00 10.03
C LEU A 809 23.04 6.29 10.88
N LEU A 810 24.13 6.53 11.63
CA LEU A 810 24.27 7.72 12.46
C LEU A 810 24.18 9.01 11.63
N HIS A 811 24.78 9.03 10.44
CA HIS A 811 24.71 10.19 9.56
C HIS A 811 23.29 10.45 9.05
N SER A 812 22.67 9.44 8.46
CA SER A 812 21.36 9.54 7.82
C SER A 812 20.25 9.86 8.82
N CYS A 813 20.24 9.18 9.98
CA CYS A 813 19.23 9.44 11.02
C CYS A 813 19.28 10.89 11.49
N THR A 814 20.49 11.41 11.76
CA THR A 814 20.68 12.76 12.29
C THR A 814 20.24 13.82 11.30
N VAL A 815 20.68 13.71 10.04
CA VAL A 815 20.35 14.69 8.99
C VAL A 815 18.84 14.79 8.80
N ILE A 816 18.14 13.65 8.76
CA ILE A 816 16.71 13.61 8.50
C ILE A 816 15.90 14.05 9.71
N ALA A 817 16.26 13.61 10.92
CA ALA A 817 15.59 14.07 12.14
C ALA A 817 15.73 15.59 12.29
N SER A 818 16.93 16.15 12.09
CA SER A 818 17.17 17.60 12.12
C SER A 818 16.36 18.35 11.05
N ASN A 819 16.30 17.84 9.83
CA ASN A 819 15.52 18.46 8.76
C ASN A 819 14.01 18.45 9.06
N ILE A 820 13.48 17.34 9.59
CA ILE A 820 12.05 17.22 9.95
C ILE A 820 11.69 18.14 11.13
N LEU A 821 12.58 18.27 12.13
CA LEU A 821 12.36 19.17 13.28
C LEU A 821 12.31 20.65 12.89
N LEU A 822 12.99 21.02 11.81
CA LEU A 822 13.05 22.40 11.31
C LEU A 822 11.90 22.75 10.37
N VAL A 823 10.94 21.82 10.14
CA VAL A 823 9.72 22.11 9.37
C VAL A 823 8.72 22.80 10.28
N ASP A 824 8.48 24.07 10.03
CA ASP A 824 7.47 24.89 10.71
C ASP A 824 6.12 24.90 9.97
N GLU A 825 6.07 24.64 8.66
CA GLU A 825 4.81 24.63 7.92
C GLU A 825 4.72 23.47 6.92
N ILE A 826 3.60 22.74 6.93
CA ILE A 826 3.28 21.72 5.92
C ILE A 826 2.15 22.28 5.06
N MET A 827 2.45 22.55 3.79
CA MET A 827 1.50 23.11 2.83
C MET A 827 1.17 22.10 1.75
N ARG A 828 -0.14 21.81 1.59
CA ARG A 828 -0.64 21.08 0.44
C ARG A 828 -1.26 22.05 -0.55
N ALA A 829 -0.49 22.41 -1.56
CA ALA A 829 -0.93 23.23 -2.67
C ALA A 829 -0.33 22.69 -3.98
N GLY A 830 -1.12 22.71 -5.05
CA GLY A 830 -0.68 22.27 -6.37
C GLY A 830 -1.69 22.68 -7.43
N MET A 831 -1.23 22.85 -8.67
CA MET A 831 -2.13 23.06 -9.80
C MET A 831 -2.99 21.81 -9.97
N SER A 832 -4.31 21.98 -10.03
CA SER A 832 -5.18 20.90 -10.50
C SER A 832 -4.80 20.60 -11.94
N SER A 833 -4.15 19.45 -12.19
CA SER A 833 -3.86 19.00 -13.55
C SER A 833 -5.18 18.88 -14.31
N LEU A 834 -5.42 19.80 -15.24
CA LEU A 834 -6.54 19.78 -16.19
C LEU A 834 -6.34 18.74 -17.30
N LYS A 835 -5.55 17.68 -17.06
CA LYS A 835 -5.46 16.53 -17.96
C LYS A 835 -6.22 15.36 -17.35
N GLY A 836 -7.50 15.31 -17.69
CA GLY A 836 -8.39 14.16 -17.60
C GLY A 836 -9.29 14.18 -18.82
#